data_AF-A0A0G4FH55-F1
#
_entry.id   AF-A0A0G4FH55-F1
#
_cell.length_a   1.000
_cell.length_b   1.000
_cell.length_c   1.000
_cell.angle_alpha   90.00
_cell.angle_beta   90.00
_cell.angle_gamma   90.00
#
_symmetry.space_group_name_H-M   'P 1'
#
loop_
_entity.id
_entity.type
_entity.pdbx_description
1 polymer ?
#
loop_
_entity_poly.entity_id
_entity_poly.type
_entity_poly.pdbx_seq_one_letter_code
_entity_poly.pdbx_strand_id
1 'polypeptide(L)'
;MEIPPLLFLHSAFICSALGFSPLGSHLRLAPRHDDSSAHLRGPCRVTSSRSLSCVSPSPSSAPSVPPASVPTAQSLSVPQRWSSALSLKANLTDATADAVEAARSQLPQGVTPDLAIVHACSLYSSKFQWDGLVPQMRRMLPDVKAIIGTTTGGNIGRSAEREEPGEAQEAEGVPSVSVTLASLPDVTIKPFQMLASEIPDKFDPAEDWISYLGVPPSDVPLFFMYSTPRFMRLQGLDNVIIGLDQAYPESKKVGGLASTFGASSSPAIFAWSAMSSSSNFNMTALWPENVPAGEISLDTFAQDGLIGLMLVGDIDVRTRLAHGCRPVSDRFRITKCEPHKIVEIFKDEPPSPQKMVDLEELSETAQSFAALQGANAEKRMSEDGVGAADTVPIDPWSEYTRLTYELDDTDANLIKKATMLGVEQVPMQLPSPSDVSQASSAASSRYLVEELPKASFREGGLLIQQPIQEGQTMRFYVRDMYGAQVDLSETLQRLAYDLDEDATFRPEGLFVLKGLDRGRKLFGKGNYEVEKLREWGYDGPLMGFFGDGAIGPMIKGGNTYLYGSCSLFVEIGPKNPDRTRASTPMNETTRARLREIKRQRGGSFMVSPFTSKVDYSPDNPDPDITLPRRLVNVARPVSISTIEFSLPELAPLPSHRLEEMVWSKEMEVDRLRDRYPMSNLMYQVGEYNLRPANRPRDLYGSLCRQKAERGVALVGECMKASPNHGILKAKYDPKAIASTYADGGERRGVAAVSVHIDNKYYAGNFDDLGAARRGSTVPIIASDIFVYAWQIVRARLAGADAVKLVAAVLSDRDLQAFLKVCERISVQAIVSVSSREQLERCLRLDGCKIVAINNLNFWDMQPDVHRTTRLLTDEMRRRLKEKEIFVLSEGGVDTAEELRAVVSAGADGVILSEAVLRDADPRSAIERMLT
;
A
#
# COMPACT_ATOMS: atom_id res chain seq x y z
N MET A 1 16.56 28.87 52.62
CA MET A 1 16.14 29.25 51.26
C MET A 1 15.40 28.07 50.61
N GLU A 2 14.14 27.73 50.92
CA GLU A 2 13.01 28.42 51.55
C GLU A 2 12.27 29.46 50.70
N ILE A 3 10.94 29.29 50.77
CA ILE A 3 9.78 29.88 50.11
C ILE A 3 8.82 30.20 51.31
N PRO A 4 7.74 31.03 51.25
CA PRO A 4 7.34 32.20 50.44
C PRO A 4 7.29 33.44 51.41
N PRO A 5 6.22 34.29 51.56
CA PRO A 5 5.13 34.75 50.69
C PRO A 5 4.89 36.28 50.68
N LEU A 6 3.94 36.72 49.84
CA LEU A 6 2.86 37.63 50.28
C LEU A 6 1.54 37.26 49.58
N LEU A 7 0.41 37.61 50.21
CA LEU A 7 -0.91 36.99 50.01
C LEU A 7 -2.01 38.01 50.35
N PHE A 8 -3.21 37.92 49.76
CA PHE A 8 -4.56 38.25 50.27
C PHE A 8 -5.53 38.23 49.06
N LEU A 9 -6.50 37.33 48.86
CA LEU A 9 -7.65 36.82 49.64
C LEU A 9 -8.89 37.74 49.68
N HIS A 10 -10.02 37.18 49.18
CA HIS A 10 -11.42 37.53 49.50
C HIS A 10 -11.98 38.87 48.91
N SER A 11 -13.28 39.01 48.57
CA SER A 11 -14.44 38.08 48.61
C SER A 11 -15.72 38.61 47.93
N ALA A 12 -16.54 37.68 47.37
CA ALA A 12 -18.03 37.69 47.37
C ALA A 12 -18.78 38.82 46.59
N PHE A 13 -20.10 38.80 46.26
CA PHE A 13 -21.19 37.79 46.31
C PHE A 13 -22.41 38.25 45.44
N ILE A 14 -23.44 37.38 45.24
CA ILE A 14 -24.88 37.72 44.96
C ILE A 14 -25.24 38.33 43.57
N CYS A 15 -26.34 37.98 42.87
CA CYS A 15 -27.25 36.81 42.85
C CYS A 15 -28.19 36.81 41.60
N SER A 16 -28.82 35.65 41.32
CA SER A 16 -30.10 35.40 40.61
C SER A 16 -30.54 36.31 39.44
N ALA A 17 -30.74 35.83 38.20
CA ALA A 17 -31.57 34.71 37.73
C ALA A 17 -33.10 34.91 37.88
N LEU A 18 -33.74 35.38 36.80
CA LEU A 18 -35.14 35.12 36.43
C LEU A 18 -35.19 34.97 34.90
N GLY A 19 -35.84 33.91 34.39
CA GLY A 19 -35.96 33.65 32.96
C GLY A 19 -37.41 33.67 32.49
N PHE A 20 -37.67 34.20 31.29
CA PHE A 20 -38.96 34.10 30.61
C PHE A 20 -38.81 34.08 29.08
N SER A 21 -39.55 33.17 28.46
CA SER A 21 -40.27 33.39 27.19
C SER A 21 -41.77 33.31 27.57
N PRO A 22 -42.71 34.04 26.94
CA PRO A 22 -43.03 33.82 25.51
C PRO A 22 -43.69 35.00 24.74
N LEU A 23 -44.09 34.72 23.48
CA LEU A 23 -45.28 35.23 22.74
C LEU A 23 -45.45 36.74 22.40
N GLY A 24 -46.02 36.98 21.21
CA GLY A 24 -46.79 38.18 20.83
C GLY A 24 -46.03 39.21 19.97
N SER A 25 -46.11 39.23 18.63
CA SER A 25 -47.24 39.58 17.74
C SER A 25 -47.71 41.06 17.80
N HIS A 26 -47.38 41.88 16.79
CA HIS A 26 -48.36 42.45 15.83
C HIS A 26 -47.84 43.68 15.02
N LEU A 27 -48.17 43.69 13.72
CA LEU A 27 -48.47 44.87 12.86
C LEU A 27 -47.28 45.86 12.59
N ARG A 28 -47.18 46.58 11.46
CA ARG A 28 -48.23 47.14 10.56
C ARG A 28 -47.83 47.15 9.06
N LEU A 29 -48.86 46.96 8.22
CA LEU A 29 -49.18 47.69 6.97
C LEU A 29 -48.17 47.73 5.80
N ALA A 30 -48.58 47.06 4.70
CA ALA A 30 -48.37 47.45 3.30
C ALA A 30 -49.16 48.76 2.97
N PRO A 31 -49.17 49.38 1.76
CA PRO A 31 -48.92 48.84 0.39
C PRO A 31 -47.94 49.75 -0.43
N ARG A 32 -47.92 49.96 -1.76
CA ARG A 32 -48.75 49.69 -2.98
C ARG A 32 -47.81 49.82 -4.22
N HIS A 33 -48.04 49.36 -5.47
CA HIS A 33 -49.03 48.48 -6.15
C HIS A 33 -48.52 48.16 -7.59
N ASP A 34 -48.76 46.95 -8.13
CA ASP A 34 -49.06 46.50 -9.52
C ASP A 34 -48.34 47.11 -10.77
N ASP A 35 -48.29 46.53 -11.99
CA ASP A 35 -48.99 45.41 -12.67
C ASP A 35 -48.09 44.89 -13.85
N SER A 36 -48.27 43.78 -14.60
CA SER A 36 -49.39 42.82 -14.75
C SER A 36 -48.97 41.48 -15.40
N SER A 37 -49.73 40.40 -15.11
CA SER A 37 -50.11 39.21 -15.95
C SER A 37 -49.09 38.44 -16.84
N ALA A 38 -49.17 37.12 -17.10
CA ALA A 38 -50.17 36.06 -16.81
C ALA A 38 -49.44 34.68 -16.69
N HIS A 39 -49.73 33.81 -15.70
CA HIS A 39 -50.66 32.65 -15.71
C HIS A 39 -50.28 31.44 -16.60
N LEU A 40 -50.43 30.15 -16.20
CA LEU A 40 -50.87 29.52 -14.92
C LEU A 40 -50.37 28.04 -14.83
N ARG A 41 -50.64 27.32 -13.71
CA ARG A 41 -50.16 25.94 -13.42
C ARG A 41 -51.28 24.89 -13.23
N GLY A 42 -50.97 23.63 -13.60
CA GLY A 42 -51.46 22.38 -12.95
C GLY A 42 -52.80 21.81 -13.43
N PRO A 43 -53.26 20.64 -12.89
CA PRO A 43 -52.67 19.80 -11.83
C PRO A 43 -52.51 18.29 -12.19
N CYS A 44 -52.17 17.46 -11.19
CA CYS A 44 -51.89 16.02 -11.30
C CYS A 44 -53.13 15.10 -11.46
N ARG A 45 -52.95 13.88 -12.02
CA ARG A 45 -53.55 12.63 -11.49
C ARG A 45 -52.97 11.34 -12.08
N VAL A 46 -53.10 10.24 -11.33
CA VAL A 46 -52.79 8.85 -11.73
C VAL A 46 -54.09 8.07 -11.91
N THR A 47 -54.21 7.29 -12.98
CA THR A 47 -55.24 6.24 -13.17
C THR A 47 -54.70 5.10 -14.04
N SER A 48 -55.17 3.88 -13.83
CA SER A 48 -54.67 2.65 -14.47
C SER A 48 -55.68 1.99 -15.43
N SER A 49 -55.19 1.04 -16.26
CA SER A 49 -55.93 0.20 -17.22
C SER A 49 -56.50 0.97 -18.45
N ARG A 50 -56.33 0.54 -19.71
CA ARG A 50 -56.53 -0.80 -20.30
C ARG A 50 -55.80 -0.96 -21.65
N SER A 51 -55.42 -2.20 -21.95
CA SER A 51 -55.24 -2.85 -23.27
C SER A 51 -55.38 -2.00 -24.56
N LEU A 52 -54.32 -1.98 -25.37
CA LEU A 52 -54.41 -1.94 -26.84
C LEU A 52 -53.56 -3.06 -27.46
N SER A 53 -53.97 -3.54 -28.62
CA SER A 53 -53.52 -4.79 -29.23
C SER A 53 -52.29 -4.64 -30.14
N CYS A 54 -51.48 -5.69 -30.23
CA CYS A 54 -50.34 -5.77 -31.13
C CYS A 54 -50.76 -5.58 -32.61
N VAL A 55 -50.06 -4.69 -33.32
CA VAL A 55 -50.04 -4.63 -34.80
C VAL A 55 -48.59 -4.47 -35.22
N SER A 56 -48.06 -5.45 -35.95
CA SER A 56 -46.67 -5.49 -36.40
C SER A 56 -46.53 -5.12 -37.88
N PRO A 57 -45.77 -4.07 -38.24
CA PRO A 57 -45.27 -3.87 -39.59
C PRO A 57 -43.99 -4.70 -39.86
N SER A 58 -43.79 -5.09 -41.12
CA SER A 58 -42.63 -5.84 -41.62
C SER A 58 -41.37 -4.97 -41.79
N PRO A 59 -40.14 -5.55 -41.79
CA PRO A 59 -38.90 -4.78 -41.85
C PRO A 59 -38.62 -4.16 -43.22
N SER A 60 -38.15 -2.91 -43.23
CA SER A 60 -37.69 -2.20 -44.44
C SER A 60 -36.25 -1.72 -44.29
N SER A 61 -35.32 -2.44 -44.94
CA SER A 61 -34.00 -1.96 -45.39
C SER A 61 -33.28 -0.90 -44.54
N ALA A 62 -32.61 -1.33 -43.46
CA ALA A 62 -31.44 -0.60 -42.98
C ALA A 62 -30.29 -0.73 -44.01
N PRO A 63 -29.44 0.30 -44.21
CA PRO A 63 -28.26 0.18 -45.07
C PRO A 63 -27.26 -0.80 -44.45
N SER A 64 -26.82 -1.79 -45.21
CA SER A 64 -25.87 -2.80 -44.76
C SER A 64 -24.46 -2.21 -44.66
N VAL A 65 -24.08 -1.75 -43.47
CA VAL A 65 -22.68 -1.51 -43.12
C VAL A 65 -21.94 -2.85 -43.19
N PRO A 66 -20.81 -2.97 -43.92
CA PRO A 66 -20.05 -4.22 -43.95
C PRO A 66 -19.46 -4.50 -42.56
N PRO A 67 -19.39 -5.78 -42.12
CA PRO A 67 -18.74 -6.13 -40.86
C PRO A 67 -17.25 -5.75 -40.91
N ALA A 68 -16.68 -5.45 -39.74
CA ALA A 68 -15.27 -5.10 -39.60
C ALA A 68 -14.37 -6.11 -40.33
N SER A 69 -13.49 -5.60 -41.19
CA SER A 69 -12.70 -6.44 -42.09
C SER A 69 -11.71 -7.32 -41.33
N VAL A 70 -11.97 -8.63 -41.33
CA VAL A 70 -11.01 -9.63 -40.83
C VAL A 70 -9.67 -9.44 -41.59
N PRO A 71 -8.53 -9.27 -40.89
CA PRO A 71 -7.24 -9.04 -41.54
C PRO A 71 -6.91 -10.20 -42.49
N THR A 72 -6.57 -9.87 -43.73
CA THR A 72 -6.26 -10.89 -44.75
C THR A 72 -4.89 -11.51 -44.48
N ALA A 73 -4.65 -12.72 -44.99
CA ALA A 73 -3.39 -13.44 -44.75
C ALA A 73 -2.12 -12.68 -45.19
N GLN A 74 -2.24 -11.75 -46.15
CA GLN A 74 -1.15 -10.84 -46.53
C GLN A 74 -0.89 -9.76 -45.47
N SER A 75 -1.94 -9.26 -44.83
CA SER A 75 -1.89 -8.18 -43.85
C SER A 75 -1.13 -8.62 -42.58
N LEU A 76 -1.37 -9.83 -42.10
CA LEU A 76 -0.67 -10.45 -40.96
C LEU A 76 0.83 -10.75 -41.22
N SER A 77 1.27 -10.74 -42.48
CA SER A 77 2.68 -10.91 -42.84
C SER A 77 3.52 -9.64 -42.69
N VAL A 78 2.86 -8.47 -42.67
CA VAL A 78 3.52 -7.19 -42.44
C VAL A 78 3.54 -6.92 -40.93
N PRO A 79 4.71 -6.76 -40.29
CA PRO A 79 4.77 -6.38 -38.88
C PRO A 79 4.24 -4.96 -38.71
N GLN A 80 3.63 -4.67 -37.55
CA GLN A 80 3.54 -3.28 -37.10
C GLN A 80 4.95 -2.77 -36.77
N ARG A 81 5.14 -1.45 -36.69
CA ARG A 81 6.45 -0.88 -36.31
C ARG A 81 6.28 0.35 -35.45
N TRP A 82 7.03 0.38 -34.37
CA TRP A 82 7.14 1.50 -33.43
C TRP A 82 8.60 1.93 -33.34
N SER A 83 8.84 3.23 -33.35
CA SER A 83 10.14 3.82 -33.03
C SER A 83 9.98 5.06 -32.17
N SER A 84 11.02 5.43 -31.42
CA SER A 84 10.98 6.54 -30.49
C SER A 84 12.36 7.15 -30.34
N ALA A 85 12.44 8.47 -30.32
CA ALA A 85 13.67 9.19 -30.02
C ALA A 85 13.41 10.45 -29.19
N LEU A 86 14.38 10.76 -28.32
CA LEU A 86 14.38 11.86 -27.36
C LEU A 86 15.62 12.72 -27.57
N SER A 87 15.41 13.99 -27.94
CA SER A 87 16.48 15.00 -28.10
C SER A 87 16.44 16.00 -26.94
N LEU A 88 17.62 16.38 -26.43
CA LEU A 88 17.78 17.35 -25.34
C LEU A 88 18.21 18.75 -25.84
N LYS A 89 18.12 19.02 -27.15
CA LYS A 89 18.55 20.30 -27.74
C LYS A 89 17.72 21.46 -27.20
N ALA A 90 18.41 22.56 -26.88
CA ALA A 90 17.83 23.76 -26.24
C ALA A 90 16.86 24.57 -27.13
N ASN A 91 16.76 24.28 -28.43
CA ASN A 91 15.83 24.89 -29.36
C ASN A 91 14.80 23.85 -29.82
N LEU A 92 13.50 24.16 -29.69
CA LEU A 92 12.40 23.25 -30.06
C LEU A 92 12.48 22.80 -31.54
N THR A 93 12.84 23.69 -32.45
CA THR A 93 12.98 23.39 -33.88
C THR A 93 14.10 22.36 -34.12
N ASP A 94 15.27 22.57 -33.51
CA ASP A 94 16.42 21.67 -33.68
C ASP A 94 16.20 20.34 -32.97
N ALA A 95 15.56 20.34 -31.79
CA ALA A 95 15.19 19.14 -31.04
C ALA A 95 14.13 18.29 -31.78
N THR A 96 13.14 18.94 -32.39
CA THR A 96 12.12 18.26 -33.20
C THR A 96 12.74 17.62 -34.43
N ALA A 97 13.63 18.32 -35.14
CA ALA A 97 14.32 17.75 -36.30
C ALA A 97 15.14 16.51 -35.92
N ASP A 98 15.91 16.62 -34.84
CA ASP A 98 16.77 15.56 -34.30
C ASP A 98 15.99 14.33 -33.85
N ALA A 99 14.91 14.52 -33.09
CA ALA A 99 14.04 13.43 -32.65
C ALA A 99 13.28 12.78 -33.82
N VAL A 100 12.80 13.56 -34.80
CA VAL A 100 12.17 13.00 -36.01
C VAL A 100 13.19 12.19 -36.83
N GLU A 101 14.40 12.68 -37.07
CA GLU A 101 15.44 11.97 -37.83
C GLU A 101 15.90 10.68 -37.11
N ALA A 102 16.12 10.76 -35.80
CA ALA A 102 16.52 9.62 -34.98
C ALA A 102 15.39 8.55 -34.87
N ALA A 103 14.12 8.96 -34.71
CA ALA A 103 13.00 8.02 -34.74
C ALA A 103 12.76 7.45 -36.16
N ARG A 104 12.97 8.26 -37.22
CA ARG A 104 12.78 7.84 -38.61
C ARG A 104 13.81 6.82 -39.08
N SER A 105 15.07 6.94 -38.63
CA SER A 105 16.17 6.04 -38.97
C SER A 105 16.10 4.66 -38.30
N GLN A 106 15.38 4.55 -37.17
CA GLN A 106 15.01 3.25 -36.56
C GLN A 106 13.99 2.46 -37.41
N LEU A 107 13.20 3.13 -38.25
CA LEU A 107 12.25 2.47 -39.15
C LEU A 107 12.98 2.01 -40.43
N PRO A 108 12.92 0.72 -40.81
CA PRO A 108 13.61 0.24 -42.01
C PRO A 108 13.17 0.95 -43.30
N GLN A 109 14.11 1.05 -44.24
CA GLN A 109 13.94 1.77 -45.51
C GLN A 109 12.67 1.33 -46.27
N GLY A 110 11.98 2.30 -46.86
CA GLY A 110 10.74 2.10 -47.61
C GLY A 110 9.46 2.08 -46.77
N VAL A 111 9.50 1.81 -45.46
CA VAL A 111 8.32 1.92 -44.59
C VAL A 111 8.15 3.37 -44.14
N THR A 112 6.92 3.89 -44.20
CA THR A 112 6.51 5.23 -43.77
C THR A 112 5.62 5.15 -42.51
N PRO A 113 5.68 6.15 -41.60
CA PRO A 113 4.85 6.17 -40.40
C PRO A 113 3.47 6.77 -40.69
N ASP A 114 2.43 6.10 -40.22
CA ASP A 114 1.03 6.53 -40.28
C ASP A 114 0.68 7.52 -39.17
N LEU A 115 1.36 7.42 -38.03
CA LEU A 115 1.09 8.18 -36.81
C LEU A 115 2.39 8.74 -36.22
N ALA A 116 2.33 9.98 -35.73
CA ALA A 116 3.34 10.53 -34.83
C ALA A 116 2.71 10.96 -33.49
N ILE A 117 3.36 10.61 -32.38
CA ILE A 117 3.01 11.03 -31.02
C ILE A 117 4.17 11.86 -30.46
N VAL A 118 3.85 13.02 -29.87
CA VAL A 118 4.86 14.06 -29.53
C VAL A 118 4.72 14.52 -28.09
N HIS A 119 5.84 14.52 -27.36
CA HIS A 119 5.94 15.02 -25.99
C HIS A 119 7.01 16.10 -25.93
N ALA A 120 6.62 17.34 -25.64
CA ALA A 120 7.50 18.49 -25.70
C ALA A 120 7.56 19.21 -24.34
N CYS A 121 8.77 19.37 -23.80
CA CYS A 121 8.96 19.96 -22.47
C CYS A 121 8.53 21.44 -22.47
N SER A 122 7.74 21.86 -21.46
CA SER A 122 7.22 23.24 -21.41
C SER A 122 8.27 24.32 -21.12
N LEU A 123 9.54 23.94 -20.97
CA LEU A 123 10.68 24.84 -20.84
C LEU A 123 11.02 25.61 -22.13
N TYR A 124 10.52 25.21 -23.30
CA TYR A 124 10.67 26.00 -24.52
C TYR A 124 9.83 27.29 -24.43
N SER A 125 10.51 28.43 -24.29
CA SER A 125 9.94 29.63 -23.68
C SER A 125 9.33 30.65 -24.64
N SER A 126 9.43 30.46 -25.96
CA SER A 126 8.90 31.41 -26.95
C SER A 126 7.70 30.87 -27.71
N LYS A 127 6.61 31.65 -27.79
CA LYS A 127 5.38 31.25 -28.51
C LYS A 127 5.66 30.89 -29.98
N PHE A 128 6.51 31.66 -30.64
CA PHE A 128 6.90 31.44 -32.05
C PHE A 128 7.55 30.08 -32.33
N GLN A 129 8.19 29.44 -31.34
CA GLN A 129 8.71 28.08 -31.51
C GLN A 129 7.57 27.03 -31.54
N TRP A 130 6.55 27.22 -30.71
CA TRP A 130 5.42 26.29 -30.61
C TRP A 130 4.58 26.27 -31.88
N ASP A 131 4.16 27.44 -32.37
CA ASP A 131 3.37 27.60 -33.59
C ASP A 131 4.05 26.98 -34.84
N GLY A 132 5.37 26.76 -34.81
CA GLY A 132 6.14 26.10 -35.87
C GLY A 132 6.26 24.58 -35.80
N LEU A 133 5.87 23.94 -34.68
CA LEU A 133 6.14 22.52 -34.38
C LEU A 133 5.47 21.56 -35.37
N VAL A 134 4.14 21.64 -35.49
CA VAL A 134 3.36 20.75 -36.37
C VAL A 134 3.65 21.01 -37.86
N PRO A 135 3.77 22.27 -38.34
CA PRO A 135 4.23 22.57 -39.71
C PRO A 135 5.65 22.07 -40.02
N GLN A 136 6.54 21.98 -39.04
CA GLN A 136 7.86 21.35 -39.22
C GLN A 136 7.72 19.83 -39.39
N MET A 137 7.00 19.16 -38.48
CA MET A 137 6.84 17.71 -38.54
C MET A 137 6.16 17.24 -39.84
N ARG A 138 5.11 17.93 -40.30
CA ARG A 138 4.42 17.64 -41.56
C ARG A 138 5.33 17.75 -42.79
N ARG A 139 6.36 18.61 -42.77
CA ARG A 139 7.37 18.70 -43.84
C ARG A 139 8.43 17.60 -43.79
N MET A 140 8.66 17.00 -42.61
CA MET A 140 9.60 15.88 -42.43
C MET A 140 8.93 14.50 -42.58
N LEU A 141 7.62 14.44 -42.40
CA LEU A 141 6.79 13.23 -42.40
C LEU A 141 5.58 13.41 -43.34
N PRO A 142 5.78 13.50 -44.67
CA PRO A 142 4.72 13.88 -45.61
C PRO A 142 3.57 12.86 -45.70
N ASP A 143 3.85 11.58 -45.42
CA ASP A 143 2.87 10.48 -45.51
C ASP A 143 2.05 10.25 -44.23
N VAL A 144 2.31 11.03 -43.16
CA VAL A 144 1.68 10.80 -41.85
C VAL A 144 0.19 11.18 -41.88
N LYS A 145 -0.67 10.31 -41.32
CA LYS A 145 -2.14 10.46 -41.33
C LYS A 145 -2.65 11.26 -40.12
N ALA A 146 -1.94 11.18 -39.00
CA ALA A 146 -2.22 11.94 -37.79
C ALA A 146 -0.94 12.30 -37.01
N ILE A 147 -0.97 13.46 -36.37
CA ILE A 147 0.01 13.88 -35.36
C ILE A 147 -0.79 14.21 -34.09
N ILE A 148 -0.34 13.77 -32.92
CA ILE A 148 -0.95 14.13 -31.63
C ILE A 148 0.12 14.40 -30.58
N GLY A 149 -0.12 15.33 -29.66
CA GLY A 149 0.87 15.62 -28.64
C GLY A 149 0.41 16.57 -27.54
N THR A 150 1.32 16.76 -26.58
CA THR A 150 1.09 17.53 -25.35
C THR A 150 2.36 18.21 -24.87
N THR A 151 2.21 19.33 -24.16
CA THR A 151 3.28 19.87 -23.31
C THR A 151 3.51 18.94 -22.11
N THR A 152 4.74 18.89 -21.62
CA THR A 152 5.13 18.03 -20.51
C THR A 152 6.06 18.72 -19.51
N GLY A 153 6.12 18.20 -18.28
CA GLY A 153 7.11 18.57 -17.27
C GLY A 153 8.45 17.82 -17.38
N GLY A 154 8.54 16.89 -18.33
CA GLY A 154 9.71 16.03 -18.56
C GLY A 154 9.33 14.88 -19.50
N ASN A 155 10.30 14.36 -20.24
CA ASN A 155 10.06 13.40 -21.32
C ASN A 155 10.82 12.08 -21.12
N ILE A 156 10.38 11.03 -21.80
CA ILE A 156 10.97 9.69 -21.75
C ILE A 156 11.10 9.17 -23.18
N GLY A 157 12.25 8.58 -23.50
CA GLY A 157 12.52 8.01 -24.81
C GLY A 157 13.92 7.46 -24.95
N ARG A 158 14.29 7.07 -26.17
CA ARG A 158 15.66 6.60 -26.49
C ARG A 158 16.48 7.78 -27.03
N SER A 159 17.72 7.94 -26.57
CA SER A 159 18.54 9.12 -26.90
C SER A 159 18.74 9.28 -28.41
N ALA A 160 18.50 10.50 -28.92
CA ALA A 160 18.85 10.90 -30.27
C ALA A 160 20.33 11.32 -30.40
N GLU A 161 21.04 11.47 -29.28
CA GLU A 161 22.40 12.03 -29.26
C GLU A 161 23.45 11.05 -29.76
N ARG A 162 24.50 11.58 -30.41
CA ARG A 162 25.48 10.76 -31.15
C ARG A 162 26.53 10.07 -30.28
N GLU A 163 26.61 10.40 -29.00
CA GLU A 163 27.59 9.84 -28.07
C GLU A 163 27.05 8.57 -27.38
N GLU A 164 25.77 8.55 -27.00
CA GLU A 164 25.06 7.38 -26.46
C GLU A 164 23.76 7.07 -27.24
N PRO A 165 23.85 6.84 -28.57
CA PRO A 165 22.68 6.76 -29.44
C PRO A 165 21.79 5.57 -29.12
N GLY A 166 20.51 5.84 -28.90
CA GLY A 166 19.51 4.83 -28.60
C GLY A 166 19.47 4.36 -27.14
N GLU A 167 20.25 4.91 -26.20
CA GLU A 167 20.08 4.57 -24.78
C GLU A 167 18.74 5.12 -24.23
N ALA A 168 17.98 4.30 -23.50
CA ALA A 168 16.73 4.72 -22.88
C ALA A 168 16.97 5.65 -21.67
N GLN A 169 16.36 6.84 -21.68
CA GLN A 169 16.55 7.87 -20.65
C GLN A 169 15.30 8.70 -20.31
N GLU A 170 15.31 9.29 -19.11
CA GLU A 170 14.33 10.26 -18.59
C GLU A 170 14.92 11.69 -18.57
N ALA A 171 14.30 12.63 -19.30
CA ALA A 171 14.67 14.03 -19.36
C ALA A 171 13.89 14.88 -18.34
N GLU A 172 14.37 14.91 -17.09
CA GLU A 172 13.80 15.72 -16.00
C GLU A 172 14.41 17.12 -15.92
N GLY A 173 13.58 18.17 -16.01
CA GLY A 173 14.00 19.56 -15.75
C GLY A 173 14.94 20.19 -16.78
N VAL A 174 15.03 19.59 -17.97
CA VAL A 174 15.78 20.11 -19.12
C VAL A 174 14.85 20.27 -20.34
N PRO A 175 15.11 21.24 -21.24
CA PRO A 175 14.41 21.31 -22.52
C PRO A 175 14.61 19.99 -23.29
N SER A 176 13.52 19.42 -23.79
CA SER A 176 13.57 18.14 -24.51
C SER A 176 12.32 17.91 -25.35
N VAL A 177 12.45 17.09 -26.40
CA VAL A 177 11.35 16.59 -27.23
C VAL A 177 11.49 15.09 -27.39
N SER A 178 10.43 14.33 -27.06
CA SER A 178 10.27 12.93 -27.46
C SER A 178 9.33 12.86 -28.67
N VAL A 179 9.75 12.14 -29.71
CA VAL A 179 8.93 11.83 -30.89
C VAL A 179 8.85 10.33 -31.04
N THR A 180 7.61 9.82 -31.01
CA THR A 180 7.27 8.44 -31.36
C THR A 180 6.68 8.40 -32.75
N LEU A 181 7.10 7.44 -33.57
CA LEU A 181 6.55 7.16 -34.89
C LEU A 181 6.00 5.73 -34.93
N ALA A 182 4.82 5.55 -35.53
CA ALA A 182 4.22 4.24 -35.71
C ALA A 182 3.78 4.01 -37.17
N SER A 183 4.04 2.80 -37.69
CA SER A 183 3.52 2.31 -38.97
C SER A 183 2.57 1.14 -38.69
N LEU A 184 1.32 1.30 -39.11
CA LEU A 184 0.17 0.52 -38.64
C LEU A 184 -0.71 0.14 -39.85
N PRO A 185 -0.31 -0.86 -40.66
CA PRO A 185 -0.92 -1.12 -41.97
C PRO A 185 -2.42 -1.48 -41.90
N ASP A 186 -2.85 -2.11 -40.81
CA ASP A 186 -4.21 -2.62 -40.61
C ASP A 186 -4.97 -1.88 -39.50
N VAL A 187 -4.63 -0.60 -39.27
CA VAL A 187 -5.29 0.24 -38.26
C VAL A 187 -5.82 1.52 -38.90
N THR A 188 -7.13 1.73 -38.79
CA THR A 188 -7.78 2.99 -39.11
C THR A 188 -7.63 3.95 -37.94
N ILE A 189 -6.87 5.03 -38.15
CA ILE A 189 -6.65 6.09 -37.18
C ILE A 189 -7.73 7.16 -37.37
N LYS A 190 -8.63 7.34 -36.39
CA LYS A 190 -9.65 8.41 -36.37
C LYS A 190 -9.36 9.38 -35.21
N PRO A 191 -8.74 10.54 -35.46
CA PRO A 191 -8.60 11.57 -34.43
C PRO A 191 -9.96 12.17 -34.03
N PHE A 192 -10.09 12.58 -32.77
CA PHE A 192 -11.25 13.28 -32.24
C PHE A 192 -10.84 14.34 -31.21
N GLN A 193 -11.77 15.24 -30.89
CA GLN A 193 -11.58 16.36 -29.97
C GLN A 193 -12.86 16.58 -29.18
N MET A 194 -12.76 17.06 -27.94
CA MET A 194 -13.89 17.31 -27.05
C MET A 194 -13.67 18.60 -26.24
N LEU A 195 -14.72 19.43 -26.16
CA LEU A 195 -14.80 20.63 -25.33
C LEU A 195 -15.76 20.41 -24.15
N ALA A 196 -15.50 21.09 -23.02
CA ALA A 196 -16.33 20.95 -21.80
C ALA A 196 -17.79 21.45 -21.97
N SER A 197 -18.07 22.18 -23.06
CA SER A 197 -19.40 22.64 -23.48
C SER A 197 -20.05 21.77 -24.56
N GLU A 198 -19.36 20.75 -25.07
CA GLU A 198 -19.77 19.95 -26.23
C GLU A 198 -19.82 18.43 -25.94
N ILE A 199 -19.32 17.99 -24.78
CA ILE A 199 -19.51 16.61 -24.31
C ILE A 199 -20.97 16.35 -23.92
N PRO A 200 -21.51 15.16 -24.20
CA PRO A 200 -22.76 14.70 -23.57
C PRO A 200 -22.61 14.60 -22.04
N ASP A 201 -23.73 14.55 -21.33
CA ASP A 201 -23.72 14.20 -19.91
C ASP A 201 -23.32 12.71 -19.74
N LYS A 202 -22.73 12.38 -18.58
CA LYS A 202 -22.41 11.00 -18.19
C LYS A 202 -23.66 10.14 -17.92
N PHE A 203 -24.84 10.76 -17.92
CA PHE A 203 -26.15 10.11 -17.82
C PHE A 203 -26.92 10.06 -19.16
N ASP A 204 -26.37 10.64 -20.24
CA ASP A 204 -26.98 10.52 -21.57
C ASP A 204 -26.78 9.08 -22.13
N PRO A 205 -27.71 8.57 -22.96
CA PRO A 205 -27.62 7.23 -23.53
C PRO A 205 -26.32 6.94 -24.29
N ALA A 206 -25.91 5.67 -24.29
CA ALA A 206 -24.73 5.21 -25.03
C ALA A 206 -24.82 5.55 -26.54
N GLU A 207 -26.03 5.55 -27.10
CA GLU A 207 -26.33 5.92 -28.47
C GLU A 207 -25.84 7.33 -28.84
N ASP A 208 -25.92 8.31 -27.92
CA ASP A 208 -25.50 9.68 -28.18
C ASP A 208 -23.97 9.82 -28.21
N TRP A 209 -23.27 9.09 -27.34
CA TRP A 209 -21.80 8.96 -27.39
C TRP A 209 -21.33 8.26 -28.67
N ILE A 210 -22.02 7.20 -29.11
CA ILE A 210 -21.73 6.48 -30.36
C ILE A 210 -21.98 7.36 -31.59
N SER A 211 -23.09 8.12 -31.57
CA SER A 211 -23.47 9.08 -32.60
C SER A 211 -22.46 10.22 -32.73
N TYR A 212 -21.99 10.76 -31.60
CA TYR A 212 -20.93 11.78 -31.56
C TYR A 212 -19.62 11.27 -32.16
N LEU A 213 -19.18 10.06 -31.78
CA LEU A 213 -17.87 9.51 -32.18
C LEU A 213 -17.84 8.88 -33.59
N GLY A 214 -18.96 8.43 -34.14
CA GLY A 214 -19.00 7.87 -35.49
C GLY A 214 -18.18 6.56 -35.65
N VAL A 215 -18.11 5.77 -34.58
CA VAL A 215 -17.49 4.43 -34.54
C VAL A 215 -18.45 3.49 -33.80
N PRO A 216 -18.89 2.36 -34.39
CA PRO A 216 -19.76 1.42 -33.69
C PRO A 216 -18.95 0.64 -32.63
N PRO A 217 -19.52 0.30 -31.46
CA PRO A 217 -18.81 -0.46 -30.42
C PRO A 217 -18.29 -1.83 -30.88
N SER A 218 -18.91 -2.43 -31.90
CA SER A 218 -18.50 -3.69 -32.54
C SER A 218 -17.08 -3.68 -33.12
N ASP A 219 -16.53 -2.50 -33.42
CA ASP A 219 -15.17 -2.37 -33.96
C ASP A 219 -14.09 -2.49 -32.86
N VAL A 220 -14.50 -2.44 -31.59
CA VAL A 220 -13.67 -2.41 -30.38
C VAL A 220 -12.45 -1.48 -30.55
N PRO A 221 -12.67 -0.16 -30.75
CA PRO A 221 -11.60 0.82 -30.88
C PRO A 221 -10.70 0.88 -29.64
N LEU A 222 -9.40 1.02 -29.84
CA LEU A 222 -8.49 1.47 -28.79
C LEU A 222 -8.52 3.00 -28.73
N PHE A 223 -8.85 3.57 -27.56
CA PHE A 223 -8.81 5.03 -27.35
C PHE A 223 -7.46 5.44 -26.75
N PHE A 224 -6.80 6.41 -27.37
CA PHE A 224 -5.54 7.01 -26.88
C PHE A 224 -5.72 8.53 -26.74
N MET A 225 -5.64 9.08 -25.52
CA MET A 225 -6.15 10.43 -25.21
C MET A 225 -5.16 11.35 -24.46
N TYR A 226 -5.21 12.64 -24.74
CA TYR A 226 -4.57 13.69 -23.94
C TYR A 226 -5.58 14.76 -23.50
N SER A 227 -5.60 15.02 -22.19
CA SER A 227 -6.47 16.03 -21.56
C SER A 227 -5.64 17.15 -20.97
N THR A 228 -6.16 18.37 -20.97
CA THR A 228 -5.62 19.42 -20.10
C THR A 228 -6.05 19.19 -18.65
N PRO A 229 -5.25 19.58 -17.62
CA PRO A 229 -5.71 19.62 -16.23
C PRO A 229 -6.81 20.67 -15.98
N ARG A 230 -7.09 21.53 -16.95
CA ARG A 230 -8.19 22.50 -16.91
C ARG A 230 -9.52 21.82 -17.26
N PHE A 231 -9.57 21.02 -18.33
CA PHE A 231 -10.74 20.22 -18.71
C PHE A 231 -11.19 19.26 -17.59
N MET A 232 -10.24 18.59 -16.93
CA MET A 232 -10.51 17.75 -15.75
C MET A 232 -11.18 18.55 -14.61
N ARG A 233 -10.68 19.76 -14.29
CA ARG A 233 -11.26 20.63 -13.24
C ARG A 233 -12.66 21.16 -13.57
N LEU A 234 -13.12 21.03 -14.81
CA LEU A 234 -14.48 21.33 -15.25
C LEU A 234 -15.38 20.06 -15.29
N GLN A 235 -14.95 18.97 -14.64
CA GLN A 235 -15.56 17.62 -14.68
C GLN A 235 -15.63 16.97 -16.07
N GLY A 236 -14.98 17.56 -17.07
CA GLY A 236 -15.05 17.06 -18.45
C GLY A 236 -14.41 15.69 -18.63
N LEU A 237 -13.25 15.45 -18.00
CA LEU A 237 -12.53 14.19 -18.15
C LEU A 237 -13.26 13.00 -17.50
N ASP A 238 -13.80 13.17 -16.30
CA ASP A 238 -14.49 12.11 -15.58
C ASP A 238 -15.78 11.70 -16.32
N ASN A 239 -16.51 12.70 -16.84
CA ASN A 239 -17.69 12.45 -17.68
C ASN A 239 -17.34 11.68 -18.96
N VAL A 240 -16.23 12.05 -19.64
CA VAL A 240 -15.75 11.34 -20.84
C VAL A 240 -15.31 9.90 -20.51
N ILE A 241 -14.59 9.67 -19.42
CA ILE A 241 -14.19 8.31 -19.01
C ILE A 241 -15.42 7.45 -18.73
N ILE A 242 -16.39 7.97 -17.97
CA ILE A 242 -17.63 7.25 -17.64
C ILE A 242 -18.50 6.98 -18.88
N GLY A 243 -18.66 7.98 -19.76
CA GLY A 243 -19.42 7.84 -21.01
C GLY A 243 -18.79 6.83 -21.98
N LEU A 244 -17.46 6.85 -22.11
CA LEU A 244 -16.72 5.89 -22.95
C LEU A 244 -16.70 4.46 -22.37
N ASP A 245 -16.70 4.29 -21.05
CA ASP A 245 -16.84 2.97 -20.41
C ASP A 245 -18.28 2.42 -20.55
N GLN A 246 -19.31 3.26 -20.54
CA GLN A 246 -20.69 2.86 -20.84
C GLN A 246 -20.91 2.51 -22.33
N ALA A 247 -20.47 3.38 -23.24
CA ALA A 247 -20.72 3.23 -24.68
C ALA A 247 -19.80 2.21 -25.36
N TYR A 248 -18.59 1.99 -24.83
CA TYR A 248 -17.59 1.09 -25.39
C TYR A 248 -16.95 0.20 -24.30
N PRO A 249 -17.71 -0.73 -23.67
CA PRO A 249 -17.23 -1.48 -22.50
C PRO A 249 -16.00 -2.37 -22.79
N GLU A 250 -15.89 -2.99 -23.97
CA GLU A 250 -14.72 -3.80 -24.33
C GLU A 250 -13.52 -2.98 -24.83
N SER A 251 -13.72 -1.68 -25.11
CA SER A 251 -12.65 -0.81 -25.60
C SER A 251 -11.77 -0.34 -24.46
N LYS A 252 -10.45 -0.48 -24.61
CA LYS A 252 -9.49 0.08 -23.66
C LYS A 252 -9.26 1.55 -23.96
N LYS A 253 -9.16 2.35 -22.90
CA LYS A 253 -8.82 3.78 -23.00
C LYS A 253 -7.54 4.03 -22.22
N VAL A 254 -6.54 4.63 -22.85
CA VAL A 254 -5.25 4.97 -22.24
C VAL A 254 -4.83 6.38 -22.60
N GLY A 255 -3.96 7.01 -21.81
CA GLY A 255 -3.59 8.40 -22.03
C GLY A 255 -2.95 9.09 -20.83
N GLY A 256 -2.93 10.42 -20.84
CA GLY A 256 -2.44 11.19 -19.70
C GLY A 256 -2.85 12.66 -19.73
N LEU A 257 -2.55 13.38 -18.65
CA LEU A 257 -2.81 14.80 -18.54
C LEU A 257 -1.57 15.62 -18.90
N ALA A 258 -1.80 16.64 -19.74
CA ALA A 258 -0.81 17.64 -20.10
C ALA A 258 -0.22 18.28 -18.85
N SER A 259 1.08 18.56 -18.88
CA SER A 259 1.81 19.07 -17.71
C SER A 259 2.84 20.12 -18.10
N THR A 260 3.46 20.73 -17.09
CA THR A 260 4.49 21.76 -17.26
C THR A 260 5.58 21.64 -16.20
N PHE A 261 6.79 22.10 -16.54
CA PHE A 261 7.89 22.20 -15.57
C PHE A 261 7.87 23.58 -14.91
N GLY A 262 7.23 23.66 -13.75
CA GLY A 262 7.13 24.89 -12.95
C GLY A 262 5.93 25.77 -13.31
N ALA A 263 5.56 26.67 -12.40
CA ALA A 263 4.30 27.40 -12.41
C ALA A 263 4.18 28.54 -13.44
N SER A 264 5.20 28.77 -14.28
CA SER A 264 5.27 29.87 -15.24
C SER A 264 4.73 29.54 -16.64
N SER A 265 4.35 28.29 -16.90
CA SER A 265 3.79 27.85 -18.18
C SER A 265 2.45 27.12 -17.99
N SER A 266 1.53 27.29 -18.94
CA SER A 266 0.23 26.62 -18.97
C SER A 266 0.31 25.31 -19.74
N PRO A 267 -0.24 24.18 -19.24
CA PRO A 267 -0.34 22.96 -20.00
C PRO A 267 -1.16 23.14 -21.27
N ALA A 268 -0.75 22.51 -22.37
CA ALA A 268 -1.47 22.57 -23.64
C ALA A 268 -1.36 21.27 -24.44
N ILE A 269 -2.36 21.04 -25.30
CA ILE A 269 -2.51 19.88 -26.17
C ILE A 269 -2.60 20.32 -27.64
N PHE A 270 -2.15 19.47 -28.57
CA PHE A 270 -2.17 19.74 -30.01
C PHE A 270 -2.38 18.46 -30.83
N ALA A 271 -3.07 18.58 -31.96
CA ALA A 271 -3.35 17.48 -32.88
C ALA A 271 -3.34 17.96 -34.33
N TRP A 272 -3.16 17.06 -35.29
CA TRP A 272 -3.37 17.31 -36.71
C TRP A 272 -3.79 16.01 -37.43
N SER A 273 -4.55 16.11 -38.52
CA SER A 273 -4.92 14.98 -39.37
C SER A 273 -4.90 15.33 -40.86
N ALA A 274 -4.65 14.32 -41.69
CA ALA A 274 -4.75 14.39 -43.14
C ALA A 274 -6.20 14.28 -43.68
N MET A 275 -7.18 13.88 -42.84
CA MET A 275 -8.58 13.72 -43.27
C MET A 275 -9.32 15.07 -43.28
N SER A 276 -10.04 15.36 -44.37
CA SER A 276 -10.84 16.58 -44.51
C SER A 276 -12.23 16.46 -43.86
N SER A 277 -12.82 17.62 -43.54
CA SER A 277 -14.05 17.82 -42.77
C SER A 277 -15.30 17.21 -43.40
N SER A 278 -15.44 15.89 -43.29
CA SER A 278 -16.54 15.07 -43.82
C SER A 278 -17.24 14.24 -42.74
N SER A 279 -16.70 14.24 -41.51
CA SER A 279 -17.39 13.84 -40.28
C SER A 279 -17.96 15.08 -39.58
N ASN A 280 -18.87 14.87 -38.62
CA ASN A 280 -19.52 15.95 -37.85
C ASN A 280 -18.56 16.71 -36.89
N PHE A 281 -17.28 16.35 -36.86
CA PHE A 281 -16.27 16.98 -36.01
C PHE A 281 -15.80 18.32 -36.57
N ASN A 282 -16.39 19.42 -36.11
CA ASN A 282 -15.89 20.75 -36.40
C ASN A 282 -14.63 21.07 -35.56
N MET A 283 -13.47 20.55 -36.00
CA MET A 283 -12.15 20.80 -35.40
C MET A 283 -11.65 22.25 -35.61
N THR A 284 -12.53 23.26 -35.50
CA THR A 284 -12.19 24.69 -35.51
C THR A 284 -12.73 25.44 -34.28
N ALA A 285 -13.58 24.81 -33.44
CA ALA A 285 -14.24 25.47 -32.31
C ALA A 285 -13.32 25.87 -31.14
N LEU A 286 -12.12 25.32 -31.04
CA LEU A 286 -11.17 25.56 -29.94
C LEU A 286 -10.21 26.76 -30.16
N TRP A 287 -10.38 27.51 -31.25
CA TRP A 287 -9.40 28.51 -31.72
C TRP A 287 -10.00 29.91 -31.90
N PRO A 288 -9.21 31.00 -31.75
CA PRO A 288 -9.70 32.36 -31.98
C PRO A 288 -10.22 32.56 -33.42
N GLU A 289 -11.32 33.31 -33.56
CA GLU A 289 -12.20 33.39 -34.76
C GLU A 289 -11.58 33.95 -36.07
N ASN A 290 -10.25 34.03 -36.20
CA ASN A 290 -9.54 34.67 -37.32
C ASN A 290 -8.69 33.71 -38.18
N VAL A 291 -9.05 32.42 -38.27
CA VAL A 291 -8.46 31.47 -39.24
C VAL A 291 -9.42 31.28 -40.42
N PRO A 292 -9.04 31.61 -41.67
CA PRO A 292 -9.94 31.48 -42.82
C PRO A 292 -10.29 30.02 -43.15
N ALA A 293 -11.58 29.76 -43.39
CA ALA A 293 -12.04 28.45 -43.86
C ALA A 293 -11.54 28.19 -45.30
N GLY A 294 -10.59 27.26 -45.45
CA GLY A 294 -10.03 26.84 -46.74
C GLY A 294 -8.95 25.77 -46.58
N GLU A 295 -8.03 25.96 -45.64
CA GLU A 295 -7.09 24.94 -45.16
C GLU A 295 -7.13 24.92 -43.62
N ILE A 296 -7.67 23.84 -43.02
CA ILE A 296 -7.75 23.73 -41.56
C ILE A 296 -6.37 23.36 -40.99
N SER A 297 -5.56 24.40 -40.80
CA SER A 297 -4.35 24.39 -40.00
C SER A 297 -4.72 24.16 -38.53
N LEU A 298 -4.55 22.94 -38.04
CA LEU A 298 -4.66 22.58 -36.62
C LEU A 298 -3.39 22.95 -35.82
N ASP A 299 -2.56 23.86 -36.35
CA ASP A 299 -1.19 24.10 -35.90
C ASP A 299 -1.11 25.01 -34.64
N THR A 300 -2.19 25.15 -33.85
CA THR A 300 -2.23 25.98 -32.62
C THR A 300 -2.67 25.23 -31.35
N PHE A 301 -2.10 25.63 -30.22
CA PHE A 301 -2.13 24.92 -28.94
C PHE A 301 -3.39 25.22 -28.12
N ALA A 302 -4.14 24.19 -27.76
CA ALA A 302 -5.31 24.30 -26.90
C ALA A 302 -4.94 24.18 -25.41
N GLN A 303 -5.36 25.16 -24.59
CA GLN A 303 -5.17 25.18 -23.13
C GLN A 303 -6.40 24.67 -22.35
N ASP A 304 -7.44 24.24 -23.06
CA ASP A 304 -8.66 23.62 -22.53
C ASP A 304 -9.08 22.46 -23.46
N GLY A 305 -10.01 21.62 -23.01
CA GLY A 305 -10.48 20.45 -23.76
C GLY A 305 -9.60 19.20 -23.65
N LEU A 306 -9.98 18.21 -24.47
CA LEU A 306 -9.35 16.90 -24.67
C LEU A 306 -9.18 16.62 -26.17
N ILE A 307 -8.11 15.92 -26.52
CA ILE A 307 -7.87 15.34 -27.85
C ILE A 307 -7.64 13.83 -27.72
N GLY A 308 -7.94 13.07 -28.77
CA GLY A 308 -7.66 11.64 -28.78
C GLY A 308 -7.62 11.01 -30.17
N LEU A 309 -7.24 9.74 -30.19
CA LEU A 309 -7.27 8.85 -31.34
C LEU A 309 -8.17 7.66 -31.00
N MET A 310 -9.12 7.34 -31.88
CA MET A 310 -9.72 6.02 -31.97
C MET A 310 -8.92 5.21 -32.98
N LEU A 311 -8.36 4.09 -32.52
CA LEU A 311 -7.54 3.18 -33.31
C LEU A 311 -8.34 1.91 -33.54
N VAL A 312 -8.92 1.77 -34.74
CA VAL A 312 -9.79 0.65 -35.14
C VAL A 312 -9.01 -0.33 -36.01
N GLY A 313 -8.91 -1.58 -35.57
CA GLY A 313 -8.22 -2.64 -36.31
C GLY A 313 -7.49 -3.62 -35.40
N ASP A 314 -6.42 -4.20 -35.90
CA ASP A 314 -5.56 -5.18 -35.21
C ASP A 314 -4.56 -4.49 -34.26
N ILE A 315 -5.04 -3.80 -33.22
CA ILE A 315 -4.20 -3.09 -32.26
C ILE A 315 -4.80 -3.10 -30.85
N ASP A 316 -3.98 -3.36 -29.84
CA ASP A 316 -4.39 -3.49 -28.44
C ASP A 316 -3.30 -3.02 -27.46
N VAL A 317 -3.68 -2.82 -26.20
CA VAL A 317 -2.79 -2.45 -25.10
C VAL A 317 -2.95 -3.33 -23.87
N ARG A 318 -1.87 -3.43 -23.09
CA ARG A 318 -1.87 -3.99 -21.73
C ARG A 318 -1.26 -2.97 -20.77
N THR A 319 -1.81 -2.90 -19.57
CA THR A 319 -1.41 -1.96 -18.52
C THR A 319 -0.77 -2.67 -17.33
N ARG A 320 0.26 -2.04 -16.76
CA ARG A 320 0.91 -2.43 -15.50
C ARG A 320 1.14 -1.16 -14.67
N LEU A 321 0.74 -1.16 -13.41
CA LEU A 321 0.62 0.06 -12.60
C LEU A 321 1.41 -0.07 -11.30
N ALA A 322 2.41 0.80 -11.13
CA ALA A 322 3.13 0.99 -9.87
C ALA A 322 2.58 2.21 -9.13
N HIS A 323 1.74 2.00 -8.12
CA HIS A 323 1.20 3.08 -7.27
C HIS A 323 2.30 3.78 -6.47
N GLY A 324 3.43 3.12 -6.23
CA GLY A 324 4.56 3.63 -5.46
C GLY A 324 4.28 3.67 -3.96
N CYS A 325 3.30 2.90 -3.48
CA CYS A 325 2.78 2.95 -2.12
C CYS A 325 2.79 1.56 -1.49
N ARG A 326 3.17 1.45 -0.21
CA ARG A 326 3.11 0.19 0.55
C ARG A 326 1.94 0.16 1.54
N PRO A 327 1.29 -0.99 1.77
CA PRO A 327 0.22 -1.11 2.74
C PRO A 327 0.75 -0.96 4.16
N VAL A 328 -0.05 -0.35 5.03
CA VAL A 328 0.27 -0.09 6.45
C VAL A 328 -0.85 -0.50 7.40
N SER A 329 -2.01 -0.91 6.87
CA SER A 329 -3.11 -1.45 7.67
C SER A 329 -3.31 -2.94 7.43
N ASP A 330 -4.12 -3.54 8.31
CA ASP A 330 -4.79 -4.80 8.03
C ASP A 330 -5.67 -4.71 6.76
N ARG A 331 -6.10 -5.88 6.25
CA ARG A 331 -7.13 -5.99 5.20
C ARG A 331 -8.50 -5.75 5.84
N PHE A 332 -9.35 -4.92 5.23
CA PHE A 332 -10.72 -4.68 5.70
C PHE A 332 -11.72 -4.94 4.59
N ARG A 333 -12.93 -5.40 4.94
CA ARG A 333 -14.06 -5.52 4.03
C ARG A 333 -15.06 -4.40 4.31
N ILE A 334 -15.55 -3.75 3.27
CA ILE A 334 -16.62 -2.76 3.35
C ILE A 334 -17.92 -3.52 3.63
N THR A 335 -18.52 -3.28 4.80
CA THR A 335 -19.80 -3.90 5.17
C THR A 335 -20.98 -2.98 4.90
N LYS A 336 -20.73 -1.69 4.69
CA LYS A 336 -21.77 -0.69 4.40
C LYS A 336 -21.20 0.53 3.69
N CYS A 337 -21.83 0.96 2.61
CA CYS A 337 -21.43 2.19 1.90
C CYS A 337 -22.59 2.93 1.22
N GLU A 338 -22.40 4.24 1.05
CA GLU A 338 -23.04 5.00 -0.03
C GLU A 338 -22.06 5.01 -1.22
N PRO A 339 -22.49 5.29 -2.47
CA PRO A 339 -21.65 5.08 -3.66
C PRO A 339 -20.25 5.73 -3.66
N HIS A 340 -20.05 6.81 -2.90
CA HIS A 340 -18.76 7.51 -2.73
C HIS A 340 -18.37 7.69 -1.25
N LYS A 341 -18.89 6.84 -0.35
CA LYS A 341 -18.68 6.97 1.11
C LYS A 341 -18.69 5.62 1.82
N ILE A 342 -17.54 5.23 2.37
CA ILE A 342 -17.42 4.05 3.24
C ILE A 342 -18.02 4.41 4.61
N VAL A 343 -18.99 3.64 5.09
CA VAL A 343 -19.71 3.93 6.35
C VAL A 343 -19.27 2.97 7.45
N GLU A 344 -19.25 1.67 7.20
CA GLU A 344 -18.83 0.63 8.16
C GLU A 344 -17.89 -0.38 7.47
N ILE A 345 -16.84 -0.79 8.19
CA ILE A 345 -15.85 -1.77 7.75
C ILE A 345 -15.64 -2.88 8.78
N PHE A 346 -15.14 -4.03 8.32
CA PHE A 346 -14.84 -5.20 9.13
C PHE A 346 -13.41 -5.67 8.84
N LYS A 347 -12.65 -6.13 9.85
CA LYS A 347 -11.29 -6.64 9.66
C LYS A 347 -11.31 -8.03 9.01
N ASP A 348 -10.85 -8.11 7.78
CA ASP A 348 -10.95 -9.28 6.90
C ASP A 348 -9.82 -10.27 7.21
N GLU A 349 -10.04 -11.14 8.21
CA GLU A 349 -9.10 -12.23 8.50
C GLU A 349 -9.01 -13.20 7.32
N PRO A 350 -7.80 -13.59 6.87
CA PRO A 350 -7.64 -14.48 5.74
C PRO A 350 -8.27 -15.85 6.05
N PRO A 351 -8.99 -16.47 5.09
CA PRO A 351 -9.70 -17.72 5.33
C PRO A 351 -8.74 -18.81 5.80
N SER A 352 -9.09 -19.48 6.89
CA SER A 352 -8.37 -20.64 7.43
C SER A 352 -8.13 -21.68 6.32
N PRO A 353 -6.92 -22.23 6.12
CA PRO A 353 -6.61 -23.10 4.97
C PRO A 353 -7.56 -24.28 4.74
N GLN A 354 -8.21 -24.81 5.79
CA GLN A 354 -9.24 -25.84 5.64
C GLN A 354 -10.42 -25.37 4.77
N LYS A 355 -10.87 -24.11 4.93
CA LYS A 355 -11.91 -23.52 4.05
C LYS A 355 -11.47 -23.33 2.60
N MET A 356 -10.17 -23.29 2.30
CA MET A 356 -9.71 -23.33 0.90
C MET A 356 -9.84 -24.73 0.32
N VAL A 357 -9.46 -25.76 1.07
CA VAL A 357 -9.65 -27.17 0.67
C VAL A 357 -11.15 -27.48 0.52
N ASP A 358 -11.99 -27.06 1.47
CA ASP A 358 -13.45 -27.22 1.39
C ASP A 358 -14.02 -26.56 0.11
N LEU A 359 -13.50 -25.39 -0.29
CA LEU A 359 -13.94 -24.66 -1.49
C LEU A 359 -13.43 -25.31 -2.80
N GLU A 360 -12.24 -25.93 -2.78
CA GLU A 360 -11.73 -26.69 -3.93
C GLU A 360 -12.54 -27.98 -4.14
N GLU A 361 -12.83 -28.77 -3.09
CA GLU A 361 -13.69 -29.96 -3.16
C GLU A 361 -15.15 -29.62 -3.54
N LEU A 362 -15.68 -28.48 -3.06
CA LEU A 362 -16.98 -27.96 -3.49
C LEU A 362 -17.00 -27.53 -4.96
N SER A 363 -15.86 -27.13 -5.54
CA SER A 363 -15.80 -26.72 -6.95
C SER A 363 -15.91 -27.92 -7.91
N GLU A 364 -15.30 -29.06 -7.60
CA GLU A 364 -15.40 -30.28 -8.40
C GLU A 364 -16.80 -30.91 -8.30
N THR A 365 -17.41 -30.88 -7.11
CA THR A 365 -18.78 -31.38 -6.92
C THR A 365 -19.85 -30.44 -7.50
N ALA A 366 -19.65 -29.12 -7.51
CA ALA A 366 -20.57 -28.17 -8.14
C ALA A 366 -20.73 -28.40 -9.66
N GLN A 367 -19.63 -28.70 -10.37
CA GLN A 367 -19.69 -29.02 -11.80
C GLN A 367 -20.48 -30.32 -12.08
N SER A 368 -20.51 -31.24 -11.12
CA SER A 368 -21.26 -32.50 -11.22
C SER A 368 -22.77 -32.36 -10.99
N PHE A 369 -23.20 -31.37 -10.19
CA PHE A 369 -24.62 -31.16 -9.87
C PHE A 369 -25.38 -30.28 -10.87
N ALA A 370 -24.69 -29.38 -11.59
CA ALA A 370 -25.31 -28.46 -12.55
C ALA A 370 -26.07 -29.13 -13.71
N ALA A 371 -25.85 -30.43 -13.95
CA ALA A 371 -26.53 -31.21 -14.99
C ALA A 371 -27.89 -31.81 -14.56
N LEU A 372 -28.26 -31.78 -13.28
CA LEU A 372 -29.33 -32.64 -12.74
C LEU A 372 -30.36 -31.97 -11.80
N GLN A 373 -30.80 -30.74 -12.10
CA GLN A 373 -32.22 -30.34 -11.93
C GLN A 373 -32.50 -28.95 -12.54
N GLY A 374 -33.61 -28.85 -13.29
CA GLY A 374 -34.15 -27.57 -13.76
C GLY A 374 -35.23 -27.01 -12.84
N ALA A 375 -35.28 -25.67 -12.75
CA ALA A 375 -36.26 -24.84 -12.03
C ALA A 375 -36.18 -24.80 -10.47
N ASN A 376 -36.57 -23.65 -9.92
CA ASN A 376 -36.75 -23.33 -8.48
C ASN A 376 -35.49 -23.09 -7.62
N ALA A 377 -34.55 -22.26 -8.09
CA ALA A 377 -33.43 -21.76 -7.27
C ALA A 377 -33.72 -20.43 -6.51
N GLU A 378 -34.75 -19.67 -6.90
CA GLU A 378 -35.00 -18.30 -6.38
C GLU A 378 -35.70 -18.23 -4.99
N LYS A 379 -35.78 -19.34 -4.24
CA LYS A 379 -36.58 -19.38 -3.00
C LYS A 379 -36.00 -20.21 -1.85
N ARG A 380 -34.66 -20.31 -1.77
CA ARG A 380 -33.94 -20.96 -0.66
C ARG A 380 -32.76 -20.18 -0.08
N MET A 381 -32.43 -19.00 -0.59
CA MET A 381 -31.35 -18.15 -0.04
C MET A 381 -31.85 -17.20 1.07
N SER A 382 -32.64 -17.69 2.02
CA SER A 382 -33.24 -16.84 3.08
C SER A 382 -33.38 -17.47 4.46
N GLU A 383 -32.95 -18.73 4.69
CA GLU A 383 -33.15 -19.41 5.98
C GLU A 383 -31.88 -20.08 6.58
N ASP A 384 -30.79 -20.26 5.82
CA ASP A 384 -29.51 -20.77 6.35
C ASP A 384 -28.69 -19.66 7.04
N GLY A 385 -29.16 -19.24 8.22
CA GLY A 385 -28.49 -18.28 9.10
C GLY A 385 -27.22 -18.83 9.76
N VAL A 386 -26.16 -19.05 8.98
CA VAL A 386 -24.83 -19.37 9.53
C VAL A 386 -24.33 -18.18 10.34
N GLY A 387 -24.14 -18.40 11.65
CA GLY A 387 -24.06 -17.32 12.63
C GLY A 387 -22.94 -16.30 12.41
N ALA A 388 -23.29 -15.02 12.46
CA ALA A 388 -22.34 -13.94 12.69
C ALA A 388 -21.75 -14.09 14.10
N ALA A 389 -20.53 -14.60 14.20
CA ALA A 389 -19.79 -14.66 15.46
C ALA A 389 -19.35 -13.23 15.89
N ASP A 390 -19.31 -12.97 17.19
CA ASP A 390 -19.14 -11.65 17.80
C ASP A 390 -17.95 -10.84 17.26
N THR A 391 -18.18 -10.01 16.23
CA THR A 391 -17.21 -9.04 15.71
C THR A 391 -17.87 -7.67 15.58
N VAL A 392 -17.24 -6.66 16.16
CA VAL A 392 -17.76 -5.29 16.21
C VAL A 392 -17.47 -4.60 14.87
N PRO A 393 -18.47 -4.00 14.19
CA PRO A 393 -18.22 -3.19 13.00
C PRO A 393 -17.38 -1.96 13.37
N ILE A 394 -16.38 -1.67 12.55
CA ILE A 394 -15.38 -0.61 12.77
C ILE A 394 -15.77 0.60 11.90
N ASP A 395 -15.73 1.79 12.49
CA ASP A 395 -15.80 3.05 11.76
C ASP A 395 -14.45 3.32 11.06
N PRO A 396 -14.42 3.62 9.74
CA PRO A 396 -13.18 3.93 9.02
C PRO A 396 -12.36 5.09 9.62
N TRP A 397 -13.02 6.08 10.24
CA TRP A 397 -12.31 7.16 10.94
C TRP A 397 -11.64 6.67 12.22
N SER A 398 -12.22 5.70 12.92
CA SER A 398 -11.62 5.05 14.09
C SER A 398 -10.45 4.12 13.74
N GLU A 399 -10.41 3.55 12.54
CA GLU A 399 -9.25 2.80 12.04
C GLU A 399 -8.10 3.73 11.60
N TYR A 400 -8.39 4.80 10.84
CA TYR A 400 -7.44 5.90 10.62
C TYR A 400 -6.97 6.50 11.97
N THR A 401 -7.94 6.62 12.89
CA THR A 401 -7.88 6.81 14.35
C THR A 401 -6.74 6.03 15.03
N ARG A 402 -6.62 4.75 14.67
CA ARG A 402 -5.66 3.78 15.20
C ARG A 402 -4.29 3.93 14.53
N LEU A 403 -4.28 3.81 13.19
CA LEU A 403 -3.07 3.73 12.37
C LEU A 403 -2.15 4.95 12.54
N THR A 404 -2.72 6.16 12.58
CA THR A 404 -1.96 7.43 12.73
C THR A 404 -1.19 7.58 14.05
N TYR A 405 -1.24 6.58 14.93
CA TYR A 405 -0.54 6.54 16.22
C TYR A 405 0.02 5.15 16.62
N GLU A 406 -0.32 4.08 15.89
CA GLU A 406 0.28 2.73 16.09
C GLU A 406 1.44 2.46 15.12
N LEU A 407 1.48 3.19 14.00
CA LEU A 407 2.62 3.21 13.08
C LEU A 407 3.78 4.04 13.64
N ASP A 408 4.98 3.85 13.10
CA ASP A 408 6.15 4.67 13.46
C ASP A 408 6.02 6.13 12.97
N ASP A 409 6.88 7.04 13.45
CA ASP A 409 6.79 8.46 13.11
C ASP A 409 6.82 8.73 11.60
N THR A 410 7.57 7.94 10.84
CA THR A 410 7.69 8.09 9.39
C THR A 410 6.33 7.83 8.77
N ASP A 411 5.76 6.66 9.04
CA ASP A 411 4.49 6.23 8.47
C ASP A 411 3.31 7.04 9.00
N ALA A 412 3.28 7.33 10.30
CA ALA A 412 2.27 8.17 10.92
C ALA A 412 2.30 9.60 10.36
N ASN A 413 3.47 10.19 10.11
CA ASN A 413 3.59 11.50 9.46
C ASN A 413 3.28 11.44 7.96
N LEU A 414 3.61 10.36 7.27
CA LEU A 414 3.24 10.15 5.87
C LEU A 414 1.70 10.08 5.72
N ILE A 415 1.00 9.25 6.50
CA ILE A 415 -0.47 9.22 6.52
C ILE A 415 -1.05 10.61 6.83
N LYS A 416 -0.55 11.29 7.87
CA LYS A 416 -1.01 12.64 8.27
C LYS A 416 -0.72 13.71 7.23
N LYS A 417 0.26 13.50 6.34
CA LYS A 417 0.61 14.40 5.24
C LYS A 417 -0.28 14.14 4.03
N ALA A 418 -0.30 12.89 3.56
CA ALA A 418 -1.06 12.39 2.41
C ALA A 418 -1.63 11.02 2.76
N THR A 419 -2.94 10.93 3.00
CA THR A 419 -3.58 9.65 3.35
C THR A 419 -3.91 8.86 2.09
N MET A 420 -3.22 7.75 1.86
CA MET A 420 -3.52 6.88 0.73
C MET A 420 -4.49 5.77 1.16
N LEU A 421 -5.57 5.58 0.39
CA LEU A 421 -6.51 4.46 0.56
C LEU A 421 -6.64 3.70 -0.76
N GLY A 422 -6.51 2.38 -0.70
CA GLY A 422 -6.78 1.49 -1.81
C GLY A 422 -8.05 0.66 -1.58
N VAL A 423 -8.88 0.53 -2.62
CA VAL A 423 -10.06 -0.37 -2.64
C VAL A 423 -9.89 -1.41 -3.76
N GLU A 424 -10.18 -2.68 -3.46
CA GLU A 424 -9.96 -3.82 -4.35
C GLU A 424 -11.01 -3.85 -5.48
N GLN A 425 -10.54 -3.61 -6.71
CA GLN A 425 -11.38 -3.56 -7.92
C GLN A 425 -11.41 -4.94 -8.58
N VAL A 426 -12.27 -5.82 -8.07
CA VAL A 426 -12.50 -7.16 -8.64
C VAL A 426 -13.59 -7.07 -9.72
N PRO A 427 -13.37 -7.57 -10.96
CA PRO A 427 -14.44 -7.67 -11.94
C PRO A 427 -15.52 -8.66 -11.48
N MET A 428 -16.79 -8.43 -11.82
CA MET A 428 -17.90 -9.35 -11.45
C MET A 428 -17.84 -10.73 -12.14
N GLN A 429 -16.88 -10.96 -13.04
CA GLN A 429 -16.61 -12.27 -13.61
C GLN A 429 -15.38 -12.90 -12.91
N LEU A 430 -15.52 -14.14 -12.47
CA LEU A 430 -14.44 -14.92 -11.87
C LEU A 430 -13.23 -14.97 -12.81
N PRO A 431 -12.01 -14.63 -12.34
CA PRO A 431 -10.79 -14.74 -13.13
C PRO A 431 -10.53 -16.17 -13.61
N SER A 432 -9.74 -16.33 -14.68
CA SER A 432 -9.37 -17.65 -15.18
C SER A 432 -8.50 -18.41 -14.15
N PRO A 433 -8.43 -19.75 -14.17
CA PRO A 433 -7.57 -20.51 -13.26
C PRO A 433 -6.09 -20.08 -13.30
N SER A 434 -5.62 -19.61 -14.45
CA SER A 434 -4.30 -18.98 -14.62
C SER A 434 -4.11 -17.73 -13.75
N ASP A 435 -5.13 -16.88 -13.63
CA ASP A 435 -5.08 -15.65 -12.80
C ASP A 435 -5.16 -15.98 -11.30
N VAL A 436 -5.82 -17.09 -10.95
CA VAL A 436 -5.97 -17.55 -9.55
C VAL A 436 -4.64 -18.07 -8.99
N SER A 437 -3.86 -18.83 -9.78
CA SER A 437 -2.54 -19.32 -9.33
C SER A 437 -1.51 -18.20 -9.08
N GLN A 438 -1.70 -17.01 -9.68
CA GLN A 438 -0.87 -15.82 -9.44
C GLN A 438 -1.40 -14.93 -8.29
N ALA A 439 -2.53 -15.27 -7.68
CA ALA A 439 -3.26 -14.38 -6.76
C ALA A 439 -2.58 -14.15 -5.40
N SER A 440 -1.70 -15.04 -4.95
CA SER A 440 -1.31 -15.15 -3.54
C SER A 440 -0.28 -14.13 -3.03
N SER A 441 0.42 -13.41 -3.93
CA SER A 441 1.43 -12.40 -3.55
C SER A 441 1.17 -10.98 -4.08
N ALA A 442 0.19 -10.76 -4.94
CA ALA A 442 -0.07 -9.47 -5.60
C ALA A 442 -0.80 -8.47 -4.68
N ALA A 443 -0.07 -7.80 -3.78
CA ALA A 443 -0.65 -6.95 -2.73
C ALA A 443 -1.01 -5.51 -3.12
N SER A 444 -0.46 -4.97 -4.21
CA SER A 444 -0.73 -3.60 -4.70
C SER A 444 -1.68 -3.56 -5.89
N SER A 445 -1.35 -4.23 -7.00
CA SER A 445 -2.00 -4.13 -8.32
C SER A 445 -3.43 -4.67 -8.46
N ARG A 446 -4.18 -4.77 -7.35
CA ARG A 446 -5.62 -5.01 -7.29
C ARG A 446 -6.40 -3.85 -6.66
N TYR A 447 -5.71 -2.97 -5.93
CA TYR A 447 -6.31 -1.91 -5.15
C TYR A 447 -6.15 -0.59 -5.90
N LEU A 448 -7.25 0.10 -6.18
CA LEU A 448 -7.20 1.44 -6.74
C LEU A 448 -6.83 2.42 -5.63
N VAL A 449 -5.52 2.64 -5.46
CA VAL A 449 -4.97 3.52 -4.42
C VAL A 449 -5.09 4.99 -4.83
N GLU A 450 -5.96 5.73 -4.15
CA GLU A 450 -6.14 7.19 -4.28
C GLU A 450 -5.66 7.95 -3.04
N GLU A 451 -5.32 9.23 -3.20
CA GLU A 451 -4.98 10.13 -2.09
C GLU A 451 -6.24 10.85 -1.60
N LEU A 452 -6.60 10.65 -0.34
CA LEU A 452 -7.80 11.22 0.27
C LEU A 452 -7.55 12.65 0.76
N PRO A 453 -8.32 13.65 0.29
CA PRO A 453 -8.30 14.99 0.88
C PRO A 453 -8.63 14.95 2.37
N LYS A 454 -8.02 15.85 3.16
CA LYS A 454 -8.28 15.91 4.62
C LYS A 454 -9.74 16.24 4.99
N ALA A 455 -10.54 16.71 4.03
CA ALA A 455 -11.98 16.95 4.17
C ALA A 455 -12.88 15.74 3.80
N SER A 456 -12.28 14.60 3.42
CA SER A 456 -13.00 13.34 3.17
C SER A 456 -13.49 12.68 4.45
N PHE A 457 -12.81 12.92 5.57
CA PHE A 457 -13.26 12.50 6.90
C PHE A 457 -14.42 13.39 7.35
N ARG A 458 -15.62 12.83 7.43
CA ARG A 458 -16.82 13.51 7.96
C ARG A 458 -17.50 12.63 9.00
N GLU A 459 -18.40 13.22 9.79
CA GLU A 459 -19.19 12.46 10.77
C GLU A 459 -19.97 11.33 10.06
N GLY A 460 -19.70 10.08 10.47
CA GLY A 460 -20.37 8.89 9.92
C GLY A 460 -19.86 8.42 8.55
N GLY A 461 -18.61 8.68 8.17
CA GLY A 461 -17.94 7.91 7.11
C GLY A 461 -16.75 8.59 6.41
N LEU A 462 -16.14 7.83 5.49
CA LEU A 462 -14.97 8.21 4.71
C LEU A 462 -15.34 8.42 3.23
N LEU A 463 -15.27 9.67 2.76
CA LEU A 463 -15.54 10.02 1.36
C LEU A 463 -14.37 9.63 0.44
N ILE A 464 -14.70 9.03 -0.70
CA ILE A 464 -13.76 8.48 -1.68
C ILE A 464 -14.18 8.90 -3.10
N GLN A 465 -13.23 9.10 -4.03
CA GLN A 465 -13.54 9.56 -5.39
C GLN A 465 -14.15 8.46 -6.26
N GLN A 466 -13.55 7.27 -6.27
CA GLN A 466 -14.06 6.12 -7.01
C GLN A 466 -15.44 5.65 -6.49
N PRO A 467 -16.32 5.09 -7.34
CA PRO A 467 -17.52 4.42 -6.88
C PRO A 467 -17.19 3.11 -6.15
N ILE A 468 -17.94 2.78 -5.10
CA ILE A 468 -17.72 1.61 -4.23
C ILE A 468 -18.99 0.80 -3.97
N GLN A 469 -18.81 -0.46 -3.57
CA GLN A 469 -19.88 -1.42 -3.26
C GLN A 469 -19.59 -2.22 -1.98
N GLU A 470 -20.65 -2.70 -1.33
CA GLU A 470 -20.55 -3.56 -0.15
C GLU A 470 -19.92 -4.92 -0.53
N GLY A 471 -19.09 -5.47 0.35
CA GLY A 471 -18.31 -6.68 0.10
C GLY A 471 -16.93 -6.44 -0.53
N GLN A 472 -16.64 -5.26 -1.09
CA GLN A 472 -15.29 -4.91 -1.56
C GLN A 472 -14.28 -4.81 -0.40
N THR A 473 -13.00 -5.01 -0.71
CA THR A 473 -11.90 -4.91 0.25
C THR A 473 -11.27 -3.51 0.21
N MET A 474 -10.80 -2.99 1.35
CA MET A 474 -9.97 -1.78 1.42
C MET A 474 -8.74 -1.96 2.32
N ARG A 475 -7.72 -1.11 2.11
CA ARG A 475 -6.48 -0.99 2.89
C ARG A 475 -5.95 0.45 2.87
N PHE A 476 -5.33 0.88 3.96
CA PHE A 476 -4.55 2.12 3.99
C PHE A 476 -3.09 1.87 3.57
N TYR A 477 -2.50 2.85 2.90
CA TYR A 477 -1.15 2.81 2.36
C TYR A 477 -0.35 4.07 2.78
N VAL A 478 0.98 4.02 2.66
CA VAL A 478 1.87 5.19 2.65
C VAL A 478 2.69 5.23 1.37
N ARG A 479 3.11 6.43 0.96
CA ARG A 479 4.10 6.65 -0.12
C ARG A 479 5.44 7.04 0.48
N ASP A 480 6.36 6.10 0.56
CA ASP A 480 7.78 6.33 0.88
C ASP A 480 8.69 5.87 -0.28
N MET A 481 9.93 6.32 -0.30
CA MET A 481 10.89 5.93 -1.34
C MET A 481 11.09 4.41 -1.37
N TYR A 482 11.15 3.76 -0.20
CA TYR A 482 11.39 2.32 -0.09
C TYR A 482 10.23 1.48 -0.63
N GLY A 483 9.00 1.75 -0.19
CA GLY A 483 7.80 1.10 -0.73
C GLY A 483 7.64 1.36 -2.23
N ALA A 484 7.98 2.55 -2.71
CA ALA A 484 7.97 2.86 -4.14
C ALA A 484 8.99 2.04 -4.94
N GLN A 485 10.19 1.80 -4.40
CA GLN A 485 11.20 0.95 -5.03
C GLN A 485 10.77 -0.53 -5.06
N VAL A 486 10.10 -1.02 -4.02
CA VAL A 486 9.59 -2.40 -3.96
C VAL A 486 8.43 -2.60 -4.96
N ASP A 487 7.41 -1.74 -4.93
CA ASP A 487 6.24 -1.82 -5.81
C ASP A 487 6.61 -1.67 -7.30
N LEU A 488 7.56 -0.78 -7.62
CA LEU A 488 8.15 -0.68 -8.95
C LEU A 488 8.90 -1.96 -9.34
N SER A 489 9.69 -2.55 -8.45
CA SER A 489 10.47 -3.76 -8.73
C SER A 489 9.59 -4.97 -8.99
N GLU A 490 8.51 -5.15 -8.22
CA GLU A 490 7.49 -6.18 -8.50
C GLU A 490 6.78 -5.94 -9.84
N THR A 491 6.42 -4.69 -10.14
CA THR A 491 5.74 -4.32 -11.38
C THR A 491 6.61 -4.59 -12.61
N LEU A 492 7.88 -4.20 -12.56
CA LEU A 492 8.86 -4.46 -13.63
C LEU A 492 9.20 -5.94 -13.75
N GLN A 493 9.24 -6.70 -12.66
CA GLN A 493 9.43 -8.16 -12.70
C GLN A 493 8.25 -8.86 -13.41
N ARG A 494 7.00 -8.45 -13.13
CA ARG A 494 5.80 -8.98 -13.81
C ARG A 494 5.80 -8.60 -15.30
N LEU A 495 6.15 -7.36 -15.63
CA LEU A 495 6.32 -6.90 -17.02
C LEU A 495 7.36 -7.75 -17.76
N ALA A 496 8.55 -7.97 -17.19
CA ALA A 496 9.60 -8.78 -17.79
C ALA A 496 9.23 -10.27 -17.93
N TYR A 497 8.28 -10.78 -17.15
CA TYR A 497 7.75 -12.14 -17.29
C TYR A 497 6.79 -12.25 -18.49
N ASP A 498 5.81 -11.35 -18.56
CA ASP A 498 4.83 -11.29 -19.66
C ASP A 498 5.53 -11.14 -21.03
N LEU A 499 6.61 -10.36 -21.09
CA LEU A 499 7.38 -10.08 -22.31
C LEU A 499 8.18 -11.28 -22.87
N ASP A 500 8.54 -12.29 -22.06
CA ASP A 500 9.20 -13.53 -22.52
C ASP A 500 8.18 -14.67 -22.78
N GLU A 501 7.17 -14.83 -21.91
CA GLU A 501 6.33 -16.05 -21.91
C GLU A 501 4.87 -15.88 -22.38
N ASP A 502 4.31 -14.66 -22.50
CA ASP A 502 2.90 -14.54 -22.92
C ASP A 502 2.72 -14.76 -24.43
N ALA A 503 2.10 -15.89 -24.78
CA ALA A 503 1.76 -16.22 -26.15
C ALA A 503 0.58 -15.40 -26.71
N THR A 504 -0.29 -14.84 -25.86
CA THR A 504 -1.60 -14.26 -26.20
C THR A 504 -1.57 -12.79 -26.57
N PHE A 505 -0.55 -12.03 -26.14
CA PHE A 505 -0.36 -10.63 -26.50
C PHE A 505 1.13 -10.36 -26.64
N ARG A 506 1.52 -9.61 -27.68
CA ARG A 506 2.92 -9.47 -28.10
C ARG A 506 3.25 -8.00 -28.36
N PRO A 507 3.66 -7.24 -27.34
CA PRO A 507 3.90 -5.82 -27.53
C PRO A 507 5.17 -5.55 -28.33
N GLU A 508 5.09 -4.51 -29.16
CA GLU A 508 6.17 -3.99 -30.00
C GLU A 508 6.69 -2.63 -29.52
N GLY A 509 6.02 -2.00 -28.55
CA GLY A 509 6.44 -0.76 -27.90
C GLY A 509 5.94 -0.66 -26.46
N LEU A 510 6.56 0.22 -25.68
CA LEU A 510 6.19 0.50 -24.30
C LEU A 510 6.09 2.00 -24.04
N PHE A 511 4.90 2.46 -23.62
CA PHE A 511 4.69 3.79 -23.07
C PHE A 511 4.91 3.76 -21.54
N VAL A 512 5.54 4.81 -21.01
CA VAL A 512 5.68 5.04 -19.56
C VAL A 512 5.10 6.40 -19.20
N LEU A 513 4.09 6.41 -18.33
CA LEU A 513 3.33 7.59 -17.95
C LEU A 513 3.56 7.83 -16.45
N LYS A 514 4.40 8.82 -16.12
CA LYS A 514 4.87 9.09 -14.75
C LYS A 514 4.15 10.30 -14.15
N GLY A 515 3.85 10.26 -12.85
CA GLY A 515 3.43 11.45 -12.12
C GLY A 515 4.56 12.48 -11.94
N LEU A 516 4.22 13.76 -11.87
CA LEU A 516 5.19 14.85 -11.64
C LEU A 516 5.96 14.78 -10.32
N ASP A 517 5.58 13.94 -9.35
CA ASP A 517 6.29 13.68 -8.10
C ASP A 517 7.28 12.49 -8.15
N ARG A 518 7.34 11.77 -9.28
CA ARG A 518 8.28 10.65 -9.53
C ARG A 518 9.69 11.14 -9.91
N GLY A 519 10.53 10.20 -10.34
CA GLY A 519 11.90 10.48 -10.78
C GLY A 519 12.77 10.99 -9.64
N ARG A 520 13.56 12.05 -9.89
CA ARG A 520 14.49 12.65 -8.93
C ARG A 520 13.81 13.09 -7.63
N LYS A 521 12.52 13.44 -7.64
CA LYS A 521 11.79 13.90 -6.45
C LYS A 521 11.50 12.77 -5.45
N LEU A 522 11.13 11.58 -5.93
CA LEU A 522 10.79 10.43 -5.06
C LEU A 522 12.00 9.54 -4.76
N PHE A 523 12.89 9.33 -5.75
CA PHE A 523 14.00 8.39 -5.63
C PHE A 523 15.36 9.06 -5.37
N GLY A 524 15.42 10.39 -5.27
CA GLY A 524 16.66 11.18 -5.16
C GLY A 524 17.53 11.20 -6.43
N LYS A 525 17.34 10.23 -7.32
CA LYS A 525 18.03 10.04 -8.60
C LYS A 525 17.02 10.14 -9.74
N GLY A 526 17.32 10.94 -10.77
CA GLY A 526 16.54 10.94 -12.01
C GLY A 526 16.96 9.79 -12.94
N ASN A 527 16.14 9.45 -13.93
CA ASN A 527 16.33 8.26 -14.80
C ASN A 527 16.11 6.91 -14.08
N TYR A 528 15.66 6.91 -12.82
CA TYR A 528 15.62 5.72 -11.96
C TYR A 528 14.72 4.59 -12.48
N GLU A 529 13.55 4.91 -13.03
CA GLU A 529 12.58 3.87 -13.41
C GLU A 529 12.95 3.26 -14.78
N VAL A 530 13.49 4.06 -15.70
CA VAL A 530 14.02 3.59 -16.99
C VAL A 530 15.36 2.84 -16.84
N GLU A 531 16.23 3.25 -15.92
CA GLU A 531 17.42 2.48 -15.53
C GLU A 531 17.03 1.09 -14.99
N LYS A 532 16.04 1.02 -14.08
CA LYS A 532 15.50 -0.25 -13.58
C LYS A 532 14.86 -1.10 -14.69
N LEU A 533 14.13 -0.49 -15.61
CA LEU A 533 13.56 -1.16 -16.79
C LEU A 533 14.66 -1.77 -17.69
N ARG A 534 15.82 -1.11 -17.83
CA ARG A 534 17.01 -1.64 -18.51
C ARG A 534 17.72 -2.74 -17.72
N GLU A 535 17.80 -2.66 -16.39
CA GLU A 535 18.29 -3.76 -15.53
C GLU A 535 17.42 -5.02 -15.67
N TRP A 536 16.12 -4.86 -15.86
CA TRP A 536 15.17 -5.93 -16.20
C TRP A 536 15.20 -6.34 -17.69
N GLY A 537 16.14 -5.81 -18.48
CA GLY A 537 16.50 -6.31 -19.81
C GLY A 537 15.62 -5.85 -20.97
N TYR A 538 14.78 -4.83 -20.76
CA TYR A 538 14.01 -4.21 -21.84
C TYR A 538 14.91 -3.42 -22.79
N ASP A 539 14.76 -3.67 -24.08
CA ASP A 539 15.47 -3.00 -25.19
C ASP A 539 14.54 -2.72 -26.38
N GLY A 540 13.23 -2.64 -26.15
CA GLY A 540 12.25 -2.25 -27.17
C GLY A 540 12.17 -0.73 -27.40
N PRO A 541 11.28 -0.29 -28.32
CA PRO A 541 10.87 1.10 -28.45
C PRO A 541 10.23 1.62 -27.16
N LEU A 542 10.91 2.54 -26.47
CA LEU A 542 10.44 3.17 -25.23
C LEU A 542 10.02 4.62 -25.50
N MET A 543 8.88 5.03 -24.98
CA MET A 543 8.35 6.40 -25.10
C MET A 543 7.57 6.79 -23.84
N GLY A 544 7.33 8.08 -23.60
CA GLY A 544 6.57 8.51 -22.43
C GLY A 544 6.88 9.92 -21.94
N PHE A 545 6.26 10.30 -20.83
CA PHE A 545 6.43 11.61 -20.21
C PHE A 545 6.01 11.65 -18.74
N PHE A 546 6.36 12.76 -18.08
CA PHE A 546 5.95 13.10 -16.73
C PHE A 546 4.68 13.96 -16.80
N GLY A 547 3.50 13.36 -16.64
CA GLY A 547 2.18 13.99 -16.72
C GLY A 547 1.60 14.40 -15.37
N ASP A 548 0.53 15.20 -15.42
CA ASP A 548 -0.25 15.61 -14.22
C ASP A 548 -1.22 14.50 -13.75
N GLY A 549 -1.27 13.40 -14.50
CA GLY A 549 -2.05 12.19 -14.25
C GLY A 549 -1.93 11.21 -15.43
N ALA A 550 -2.19 9.93 -15.19
CA ALA A 550 -2.18 8.88 -16.21
C ALA A 550 -3.57 8.24 -16.33
N ILE A 551 -3.99 7.88 -17.54
CA ILE A 551 -5.30 7.28 -17.83
C ILE A 551 -5.07 5.83 -18.28
N GLY A 552 -5.79 4.88 -17.70
CA GLY A 552 -5.75 3.47 -18.11
C GLY A 552 -6.61 2.54 -17.26
N PRO A 553 -6.90 1.32 -17.73
CA PRO A 553 -7.50 0.27 -16.89
C PRO A 553 -6.45 -0.32 -15.93
N MET A 554 -6.86 -0.76 -14.73
CA MET A 554 -5.95 -1.47 -13.80
C MET A 554 -5.73 -2.94 -14.19
N ILE A 555 -6.74 -3.59 -14.77
CA ILE A 555 -6.80 -5.04 -15.02
C ILE A 555 -7.24 -5.27 -16.47
N LYS A 556 -6.86 -6.40 -17.06
CA LYS A 556 -7.24 -6.83 -18.42
C LYS A 556 -8.78 -6.89 -18.55
N GLY A 557 -9.37 -5.89 -19.20
CA GLY A 557 -10.82 -5.77 -19.38
C GLY A 557 -11.59 -5.11 -18.23
N GLY A 558 -10.90 -4.45 -17.28
CA GLY A 558 -11.55 -3.64 -16.25
C GLY A 558 -11.80 -2.19 -16.69
N ASN A 559 -12.60 -1.47 -15.90
CA ASN A 559 -12.90 -0.04 -16.09
C ASN A 559 -11.63 0.82 -16.19
N THR A 560 -11.76 1.96 -16.86
CA THR A 560 -10.72 2.98 -17.01
C THR A 560 -10.70 3.90 -15.79
N TYR A 561 -9.51 4.21 -15.27
CA TYR A 561 -9.34 5.18 -14.19
C TYR A 561 -8.29 6.24 -14.54
N LEU A 562 -8.38 7.37 -13.84
CA LEU A 562 -7.36 8.41 -13.79
C LEU A 562 -6.51 8.23 -12.52
N TYR A 563 -5.20 8.09 -12.67
CA TYR A 563 -4.25 7.91 -11.58
C TYR A 563 -3.41 9.18 -11.38
N GLY A 564 -3.38 9.71 -10.15
CA GLY A 564 -2.36 10.64 -9.70
C GLY A 564 -1.10 9.92 -9.24
N SER A 565 0.08 10.51 -9.44
CA SER A 565 1.35 10.13 -8.80
C SER A 565 1.84 8.67 -8.96
N CYS A 566 1.30 7.95 -9.93
CA CYS A 566 1.73 6.59 -10.27
C CYS A 566 2.90 6.58 -11.27
N SER A 567 3.38 5.38 -11.59
CA SER A 567 4.00 5.11 -12.89
C SER A 567 3.19 4.02 -13.60
N LEU A 568 2.50 4.39 -14.67
CA LEU A 568 1.69 3.51 -15.50
C LEU A 568 2.49 3.11 -16.74
N PHE A 569 2.73 1.81 -16.88
CA PHE A 569 3.35 1.20 -18.05
C PHE A 569 2.24 0.71 -18.98
N VAL A 570 2.30 1.09 -20.26
CA VAL A 570 1.33 0.67 -21.28
C VAL A 570 2.07 0.00 -22.43
N GLU A 571 1.99 -1.31 -22.46
CA GLU A 571 2.49 -2.17 -23.52
C GLU A 571 1.54 -2.08 -24.72
N ILE A 572 2.05 -1.91 -25.94
CA ILE A 572 1.24 -1.76 -27.17
C ILE A 572 1.69 -2.71 -28.27
N GLY A 573 0.73 -3.30 -29.00
CA GLY A 573 0.99 -4.25 -30.09
C GLY A 573 -0.30 -4.71 -30.79
N PRO A 574 -0.24 -5.73 -31.66
CA PRO A 574 -1.41 -6.26 -32.36
C PRO A 574 -2.39 -7.01 -31.42
N LYS A 575 -3.68 -7.08 -31.80
CA LYS A 575 -4.69 -7.98 -31.19
C LYS A 575 -4.38 -9.44 -31.53
N ASN A 576 -3.87 -9.71 -32.74
CA ASN A 576 -3.57 -11.05 -33.22
C ASN A 576 -2.13 -11.48 -32.85
N PRO A 577 -1.95 -12.49 -31.98
CA PRO A 577 -0.62 -12.97 -31.61
C PRO A 577 0.14 -13.63 -32.77
N ASP A 578 -0.54 -14.13 -33.81
CA ASP A 578 0.10 -14.78 -34.95
C ASP A 578 0.67 -13.81 -36.00
N ARG A 579 0.51 -12.49 -35.81
CA ARG A 579 1.20 -11.48 -36.65
C ARG A 579 2.71 -11.65 -36.54
N THR A 580 3.39 -11.46 -37.68
CA THR A 580 4.86 -11.42 -37.75
C THR A 580 5.40 -10.29 -36.84
N ARG A 581 6.27 -10.59 -35.88
CA ARG A 581 6.89 -9.57 -35.00
C ARG A 581 7.90 -8.72 -35.76
N ALA A 582 7.95 -7.40 -35.48
CA ALA A 582 9.05 -6.55 -35.95
C ALA A 582 10.38 -6.82 -35.23
N SER A 583 10.32 -7.09 -33.92
CA SER A 583 11.48 -7.28 -33.04
C SER A 583 11.10 -8.14 -31.81
N THR A 584 12.02 -8.33 -30.87
CA THR A 584 11.70 -8.85 -29.53
C THR A 584 12.23 -7.85 -28.50
N PRO A 585 11.37 -7.28 -27.63
CA PRO A 585 11.74 -6.13 -26.78
C PRO A 585 12.60 -6.50 -25.56
N MET A 586 13.07 -7.75 -25.43
CA MET A 586 13.93 -8.21 -24.33
C MET A 586 15.23 -8.84 -24.82
N ASN A 587 16.34 -8.46 -24.19
CA ASN A 587 17.65 -9.06 -24.48
C ASN A 587 17.72 -10.55 -24.05
N GLU A 588 18.57 -11.33 -24.73
CA GLU A 588 18.67 -12.78 -24.49
C GLU A 588 19.24 -13.10 -23.09
N THR A 589 20.15 -12.26 -22.59
CA THR A 589 20.82 -12.46 -21.29
C THR A 589 19.82 -12.47 -20.13
N THR A 590 18.84 -11.55 -20.12
CA THR A 590 17.80 -11.53 -19.08
C THR A 590 16.77 -12.64 -19.27
N ARG A 591 16.42 -13.00 -20.52
CA ARG A 591 15.55 -14.17 -20.79
C ARG A 591 16.21 -15.47 -20.29
N ALA A 592 17.52 -15.66 -20.48
CA ALA A 592 18.28 -16.75 -19.87
C ALA A 592 18.28 -16.69 -18.33
N ARG A 593 18.44 -15.50 -17.73
CA ARG A 593 18.41 -15.29 -16.27
C ARG A 593 17.05 -15.63 -15.65
N LEU A 594 15.94 -15.23 -16.28
CA LEU A 594 14.58 -15.55 -15.83
C LEU A 594 14.33 -17.07 -15.84
N ARG A 595 14.77 -17.75 -16.91
CA ARG A 595 14.66 -19.22 -17.04
C ARG A 595 15.44 -19.96 -15.94
N GLU A 596 16.63 -19.50 -15.56
CA GLU A 596 17.38 -20.11 -14.44
C GLU A 596 16.76 -19.79 -13.07
N ILE A 597 16.27 -18.56 -12.85
CA ILE A 597 15.53 -18.20 -11.63
C ILE A 597 14.29 -19.09 -11.45
N LYS A 598 13.56 -19.36 -12.55
CA LYS A 598 12.41 -20.27 -12.60
C LYS A 598 12.82 -21.72 -12.31
N ARG A 599 13.95 -22.19 -12.86
CA ARG A 599 14.50 -23.55 -12.64
C ARG A 599 14.93 -23.82 -11.19
N GLN A 600 15.40 -22.80 -10.47
CA GLN A 600 15.96 -22.96 -9.12
C GLN A 600 14.93 -22.95 -7.97
N ARG A 601 13.71 -22.41 -8.16
CA ARG A 601 12.85 -21.98 -7.02
C ARG A 601 11.38 -22.40 -7.03
N GLY A 602 10.93 -23.23 -7.98
CA GLY A 602 9.68 -23.99 -7.84
C GLY A 602 8.38 -23.17 -7.64
N GLY A 603 8.34 -21.91 -8.07
CA GLY A 603 7.11 -21.11 -8.12
C GLY A 603 6.75 -20.27 -6.87
N SER A 604 7.57 -20.26 -5.82
CA SER A 604 7.32 -19.40 -4.63
C SER A 604 8.48 -18.43 -4.37
N PHE A 605 8.14 -17.15 -4.21
CA PHE A 605 9.11 -16.06 -4.00
C PHE A 605 8.65 -15.11 -2.89
N MET A 606 9.54 -14.89 -1.93
CA MET A 606 9.48 -13.82 -0.94
C MET A 606 10.90 -13.27 -0.80
N VAL A 607 11.06 -11.95 -0.71
CA VAL A 607 12.39 -11.31 -0.59
C VAL A 607 12.72 -11.13 0.89
N SER A 608 13.84 -11.70 1.33
CA SER A 608 14.39 -11.38 2.65
C SER A 608 15.03 -10.00 2.63
N PRO A 609 14.73 -9.10 3.59
CA PRO A 609 15.54 -7.90 3.82
C PRO A 609 16.95 -8.28 4.31
N PHE A 610 17.85 -7.29 4.30
CA PHE A 610 19.29 -7.46 4.56
C PHE A 610 19.60 -7.98 5.97
N THR A 611 20.52 -8.94 6.05
CA THR A 611 21.28 -9.24 7.27
C THR A 611 22.69 -8.67 7.16
N SER A 612 22.96 -7.52 7.78
CA SER A 612 24.32 -6.99 7.90
C SER A 612 25.12 -7.81 8.91
N LYS A 613 26.12 -8.56 8.45
CA LYS A 613 27.13 -9.16 9.35
C LYS A 613 28.01 -8.06 9.92
N VAL A 614 28.17 -8.06 11.24
CA VAL A 614 29.21 -7.34 11.96
C VAL A 614 30.07 -8.40 12.63
N ASP A 615 31.34 -8.51 12.24
CA ASP A 615 32.27 -9.45 12.86
C ASP A 615 32.76 -8.87 14.20
N TYR A 616 32.63 -9.63 15.28
CA TYR A 616 33.20 -9.30 16.59
C TYR A 616 33.66 -10.57 17.32
N SER A 617 34.74 -10.45 18.08
CA SER A 617 35.34 -11.53 18.88
C SER A 617 36.11 -10.95 20.07
N PRO A 618 35.75 -11.28 21.32
CA PRO A 618 36.53 -10.96 22.51
C PRO A 618 37.12 -12.20 23.20
N ASP A 619 38.34 -12.10 23.73
CA ASP A 619 38.95 -13.09 24.62
C ASP A 619 38.35 -13.08 26.06
N ASN A 620 37.06 -12.76 26.18
CA ASN A 620 36.27 -12.79 27.41
C ASN A 620 34.86 -13.31 27.07
N PRO A 621 34.41 -14.47 27.60
CA PRO A 621 33.12 -15.05 27.24
C PRO A 621 31.90 -14.32 27.84
N ASP A 622 32.07 -13.55 28.92
CA ASP A 622 30.99 -12.83 29.61
C ASP A 622 31.40 -11.38 29.98
N PRO A 623 31.60 -10.47 29.00
CA PRO A 623 31.80 -9.05 29.30
C PRO A 623 30.50 -8.43 29.86
N ASP A 624 30.61 -7.59 30.90
CA ASP A 624 29.44 -6.85 31.38
C ASP A 624 29.03 -5.77 30.38
N ILE A 625 27.88 -5.98 29.73
CA ILE A 625 27.29 -5.03 28.79
C ILE A 625 26.30 -4.16 29.56
N THR A 626 26.62 -2.88 29.73
CA THR A 626 25.71 -1.86 30.25
C THR A 626 25.49 -0.79 29.18
N LEU A 627 24.25 -0.66 28.70
CA LEU A 627 23.91 0.25 27.61
C LEU A 627 23.62 1.69 28.08
N PRO A 628 24.27 2.72 27.50
CA PRO A 628 23.90 4.11 27.73
C PRO A 628 22.66 4.48 26.92
N ARG A 629 21.50 4.55 27.59
CA ARG A 629 20.24 5.08 27.00
C ARG A 629 20.45 6.45 26.35
N ARG A 630 19.81 6.67 25.19
CA ARG A 630 19.89 7.96 24.47
C ARG A 630 18.90 8.98 25.07
N LEU A 631 19.21 10.26 24.91
CA LEU A 631 18.21 11.31 25.04
C LEU A 631 17.39 11.34 23.75
N VAL A 632 16.12 10.95 23.82
CA VAL A 632 15.16 11.07 22.72
C VAL A 632 14.83 12.56 22.54
N ASN A 633 15.62 13.24 21.70
CA ASN A 633 15.42 14.51 20.97
C ASN A 633 16.69 15.37 20.90
N VAL A 634 17.42 15.33 19.77
CA VAL A 634 18.38 16.41 19.36
C VAL A 634 18.21 16.85 17.89
N ALA A 635 17.18 16.35 17.18
CA ALA A 635 16.77 16.91 15.89
C ALA A 635 16.07 18.26 16.11
N ARG A 636 16.84 19.35 16.32
CA ARG A 636 16.28 20.71 16.40
C ARG A 636 15.76 21.14 15.02
N PRO A 637 14.46 21.46 14.85
CA PRO A 637 13.98 22.06 13.61
C PRO A 637 14.53 23.49 13.49
N VAL A 638 15.49 23.69 12.59
CA VAL A 638 16.08 25.02 12.32
C VAL A 638 15.24 25.70 11.23
N SER A 639 14.23 26.46 11.66
CA SER A 639 13.42 27.26 10.74
C SER A 639 14.21 28.45 10.20
N ILE A 640 14.46 28.48 8.88
CA ILE A 640 14.92 29.66 8.15
C ILE A 640 13.86 30.03 7.10
N SER A 641 12.86 30.78 7.58
CA SER A 641 11.85 31.59 6.87
C SER A 641 10.93 30.95 5.81
N THR A 642 11.35 29.94 5.05
CA THR A 642 10.58 29.45 3.87
C THR A 642 10.78 27.97 3.51
N ILE A 643 11.75 27.25 4.07
CA ILE A 643 11.95 25.80 3.80
C ILE A 643 12.27 25.07 5.10
N GLU A 644 11.60 23.94 5.34
CA GLU A 644 11.97 22.98 6.38
C GLU A 644 12.95 21.96 5.82
N PHE A 645 14.11 21.82 6.47
CA PHE A 645 15.06 20.73 6.22
C PHE A 645 15.27 19.92 7.49
N SER A 646 14.92 18.64 7.45
CA SER A 646 15.49 17.67 8.40
C SER A 646 16.88 17.30 7.91
N LEU A 647 17.92 17.85 8.56
CA LEU A 647 19.27 17.34 8.39
C LEU A 647 19.35 15.94 9.03
N PRO A 648 19.70 14.88 8.26
CA PRO A 648 20.11 13.63 8.87
C PRO A 648 21.49 13.87 9.49
N GLU A 649 21.51 14.18 10.78
CA GLU A 649 22.71 14.05 11.60
C GLU A 649 23.23 12.60 11.45
N LEU A 650 24.56 12.41 11.46
CA LEU A 650 25.18 11.10 11.32
C LEU A 650 24.92 10.25 12.57
N ALA A 651 23.71 9.70 12.65
CA ALA A 651 23.22 8.89 13.74
C ALA A 651 24.20 7.72 13.95
N PRO A 652 24.85 7.60 15.13
CA PRO A 652 25.81 6.53 15.35
C PRO A 652 25.09 5.19 15.22
N LEU A 653 25.62 4.31 14.37
CA LEU A 653 25.11 2.96 14.15
C LEU A 653 25.23 2.12 15.43
N PRO A 654 24.34 1.12 15.63
CA PRO A 654 24.38 0.28 16.82
C PRO A 654 25.62 -0.61 16.81
N SER A 655 26.28 -0.69 17.95
CA SER A 655 27.50 -1.47 18.17
C SER A 655 27.20 -2.97 18.25
N HIS A 656 26.00 -3.33 18.71
CA HIS A 656 25.53 -4.71 18.88
C HIS A 656 24.00 -4.83 18.82
N ARG A 657 23.46 -6.05 18.60
CA ARG A 657 22.01 -6.25 18.40
C ARG A 657 21.14 -5.68 19.52
N LEU A 658 21.49 -5.91 20.79
CA LEU A 658 20.69 -5.36 21.91
C LEU A 658 20.64 -3.81 21.88
N GLU A 659 21.69 -3.14 21.40
CA GLU A 659 21.68 -1.68 21.26
C GLU A 659 20.68 -1.21 20.21
N GLU A 660 20.61 -1.87 19.04
CA GLU A 660 19.60 -1.60 18.01
C GLU A 660 18.18 -1.80 18.55
N MET A 661 17.95 -2.91 19.26
CA MET A 661 16.64 -3.23 19.83
C MET A 661 16.22 -2.21 20.89
N VAL A 662 17.14 -1.76 21.75
CA VAL A 662 16.89 -0.73 22.76
C VAL A 662 16.53 0.61 22.09
N TRP A 663 17.30 1.10 21.12
CA TRP A 663 16.98 2.37 20.47
C TRP A 663 15.65 2.31 19.70
N SER A 664 15.38 1.19 19.01
CA SER A 664 14.10 0.96 18.34
C SER A 664 12.92 1.01 19.31
N LYS A 665 13.13 0.53 20.55
CA LYS A 665 12.14 0.55 21.63
C LYS A 665 12.00 1.91 22.31
N GLU A 666 13.11 2.65 22.51
CA GLU A 666 13.06 4.03 23.02
C GLU A 666 12.21 4.92 22.09
N MET A 667 12.38 4.78 20.77
CA MET A 667 11.54 5.46 19.78
C MET A 667 10.07 4.99 19.79
N GLU A 668 9.80 3.69 19.89
CA GLU A 668 8.43 3.16 20.00
C GLU A 668 7.70 3.76 21.22
N VAL A 669 8.34 3.76 22.38
CA VAL A 669 7.69 4.04 23.66
C VAL A 669 7.51 5.54 23.90
N ASP A 670 8.37 6.42 23.38
CA ASP A 670 8.19 7.87 23.53
C ASP A 670 6.91 8.36 22.81
N ARG A 671 6.67 7.90 21.57
CA ARG A 671 5.42 8.14 20.80
C ARG A 671 4.16 7.77 21.59
N LEU A 672 4.20 6.61 22.22
CA LEU A 672 3.06 6.04 22.93
C LEU A 672 2.83 6.70 24.31
N ARG A 673 3.89 7.23 24.92
CA ARG A 673 3.82 8.00 26.18
C ARG A 673 3.10 9.33 26.01
N ASP A 674 3.28 10.01 24.87
CA ASP A 674 2.54 11.23 24.54
C ASP A 674 1.05 10.93 24.26
N ARG A 675 0.75 9.80 23.58
CA ARG A 675 -0.64 9.38 23.33
C ARG A 675 -1.39 8.99 24.61
N TYR A 676 -0.71 8.31 25.53
CA TYR A 676 -1.32 7.79 26.76
C TYR A 676 -0.59 8.30 28.02
N PRO A 677 -0.95 9.49 28.53
CA PRO A 677 -0.36 10.04 29.75
C PRO A 677 -0.40 9.07 30.94
N MET A 678 0.72 8.99 31.67
CA MET A 678 0.94 8.07 32.79
C MET A 678 -0.17 8.16 33.87
N SER A 679 -0.77 9.33 34.06
CA SER A 679 -1.94 9.56 34.93
C SER A 679 -3.14 8.70 34.55
N ASN A 680 -3.43 8.62 33.24
CA ASN A 680 -4.62 7.99 32.71
C ASN A 680 -4.49 6.46 32.79
N LEU A 681 -3.30 5.93 32.46
CA LEU A 681 -2.99 4.51 32.61
C LEU A 681 -3.02 4.07 34.09
N MET A 682 -2.49 4.89 35.01
CA MET A 682 -2.54 4.59 36.45
C MET A 682 -3.97 4.57 37.00
N TYR A 683 -4.85 5.47 36.55
CA TYR A 683 -6.28 5.42 36.87
C TYR A 683 -6.95 4.15 36.33
N GLN A 684 -6.71 3.84 35.04
CA GLN A 684 -7.25 2.64 34.40
C GLN A 684 -6.78 1.35 35.07
N VAL A 685 -5.54 1.27 35.57
CA VAL A 685 -5.03 0.09 36.28
C VAL A 685 -5.73 -0.14 37.62
N GLY A 686 -6.15 0.93 38.31
CA GLY A 686 -7.01 0.82 39.49
C GLY A 686 -8.32 0.10 39.16
N GLU A 687 -9.08 0.65 38.20
CA GLU A 687 -10.34 0.06 37.71
C GLU A 687 -10.17 -1.36 37.14
N TYR A 688 -9.05 -1.62 36.46
CA TYR A 688 -8.71 -2.92 35.90
C TYR A 688 -8.51 -3.96 37.01
N ASN A 689 -7.73 -3.63 38.05
CA ASN A 689 -7.40 -4.55 39.15
C ASN A 689 -8.60 -4.89 40.05
N LEU A 690 -9.63 -4.04 40.11
CA LEU A 690 -10.86 -4.30 40.88
C LEU A 690 -11.71 -5.45 40.29
N ARG A 691 -11.61 -5.70 38.97
CA ARG A 691 -12.43 -6.72 38.28
C ARG A 691 -11.96 -8.14 38.65
N PRO A 692 -12.84 -9.06 39.10
CA PRO A 692 -12.43 -10.39 39.58
C PRO A 692 -11.57 -11.21 38.59
N ALA A 693 -11.91 -11.22 37.30
CA ALA A 693 -11.15 -11.93 36.26
C ALA A 693 -9.73 -11.36 36.02
N ASN A 694 -9.51 -10.10 36.40
CA ASN A 694 -8.29 -9.36 36.16
C ASN A 694 -7.31 -9.40 37.33
N ARG A 695 -7.69 -9.96 38.49
CA ARG A 695 -6.83 -10.01 39.69
C ARG A 695 -5.43 -10.56 39.37
N PRO A 696 -4.34 -9.97 39.93
CA PRO A 696 -3.00 -10.45 39.68
C PRO A 696 -2.83 -11.91 40.12
N ARG A 697 -2.21 -12.73 39.28
CA ARG A 697 -1.81 -14.11 39.60
C ARG A 697 -0.42 -14.10 40.23
N ASP A 698 -0.20 -14.94 41.25
CA ASP A 698 1.07 -14.98 41.98
C ASP A 698 2.12 -15.81 41.24
N LEU A 699 3.05 -15.13 40.55
CA LEU A 699 4.18 -15.75 39.86
C LEU A 699 5.14 -16.44 40.82
N TYR A 700 5.70 -15.71 41.79
CA TYR A 700 6.66 -16.24 42.76
C TYR A 700 6.11 -17.47 43.48
N GLY A 701 4.87 -17.42 43.97
CA GLY A 701 4.24 -18.57 44.62
C GLY A 701 4.03 -19.77 43.69
N SER A 702 3.70 -19.57 42.40
CA SER A 702 3.55 -20.68 41.45
C SER A 702 4.89 -21.32 41.08
N LEU A 703 5.94 -20.51 40.89
CA LEU A 703 7.31 -20.98 40.71
C LEU A 703 7.77 -21.81 41.93
N CYS A 704 7.58 -21.30 43.16
CA CYS A 704 7.93 -22.01 44.39
C CYS A 704 7.16 -23.32 44.56
N ARG A 705 5.85 -23.37 44.26
CA ARG A 705 5.06 -24.61 44.35
C ARG A 705 5.53 -25.66 43.33
N GLN A 706 5.69 -25.28 42.06
CA GLN A 706 6.12 -26.23 41.04
C GLN A 706 7.56 -26.74 41.29
N LYS A 707 8.47 -25.90 41.80
CA LYS A 707 9.78 -26.33 42.26
C LYS A 707 9.67 -27.33 43.43
N ALA A 708 8.77 -27.09 44.39
CA ALA A 708 8.60 -27.99 45.53
C ALA A 708 7.99 -29.36 45.13
N GLU A 709 7.10 -29.42 44.12
CA GLU A 709 6.52 -30.69 43.66
C GLU A 709 7.40 -31.46 42.67
N ARG A 710 8.15 -30.78 41.78
CA ARG A 710 8.90 -31.41 40.66
C ARG A 710 10.42 -31.25 40.75
N GLY A 711 10.94 -30.53 41.75
CA GLY A 711 12.35 -30.15 41.86
C GLY A 711 12.76 -28.95 40.99
N VAL A 712 12.04 -28.67 39.90
CA VAL A 712 12.33 -27.57 38.95
C VAL A 712 11.04 -26.92 38.44
N ALA A 713 10.98 -25.58 38.50
CA ALA A 713 9.91 -24.80 37.85
C ALA A 713 10.20 -24.59 36.35
N LEU A 714 9.16 -24.58 35.52
CA LEU A 714 9.29 -24.30 34.08
C LEU A 714 8.38 -23.12 33.70
N VAL A 715 8.87 -22.27 32.80
CA VAL A 715 8.11 -21.19 32.17
C VAL A 715 8.06 -21.45 30.67
N GLY A 716 6.86 -21.56 30.10
CA GLY A 716 6.69 -21.79 28.65
C GLY A 716 6.71 -20.48 27.88
N GLU A 717 7.46 -20.41 26.77
CA GLU A 717 7.48 -19.21 25.92
C GLU A 717 6.48 -19.28 24.77
N CYS A 718 5.81 -18.14 24.54
CA CYS A 718 4.85 -17.88 23.50
C CYS A 718 5.36 -16.69 22.67
N MET A 719 5.82 -16.98 21.46
CA MET A 719 6.37 -16.01 20.50
C MET A 719 6.03 -16.45 19.08
N LYS A 720 5.80 -15.49 18.17
CA LYS A 720 5.44 -15.77 16.77
C LYS A 720 6.68 -15.92 15.89
N ALA A 721 7.70 -15.12 16.15
CA ALA A 721 9.00 -15.14 15.50
C ALA A 721 10.13 -14.96 16.54
N SER A 722 11.38 -15.21 16.14
CA SER A 722 12.57 -14.85 16.91
C SER A 722 13.64 -14.15 16.04
N PRO A 723 14.55 -13.35 16.64
CA PRO A 723 15.65 -12.69 15.92
C PRO A 723 16.66 -13.65 15.25
N ASN A 724 16.61 -14.94 15.57
CA ASN A 724 17.54 -15.95 15.08
C ASN A 724 16.94 -16.82 13.97
N HIS A 725 15.66 -17.21 14.13
CA HIS A 725 15.03 -18.22 13.27
C HIS A 725 13.86 -17.67 12.43
N GLY A 726 13.52 -16.38 12.55
CA GLY A 726 12.37 -15.81 11.85
C GLY A 726 11.06 -16.37 12.39
N ILE A 727 10.08 -16.63 11.52
CA ILE A 727 8.75 -17.10 11.93
C ILE A 727 8.82 -18.54 12.46
N LEU A 728 8.43 -18.73 13.72
CA LEU A 728 8.49 -20.01 14.43
C LEU A 728 7.23 -20.86 14.24
N LYS A 729 6.04 -20.22 14.22
CA LYS A 729 4.79 -20.86 13.79
C LYS A 729 4.03 -19.97 12.81
N ALA A 730 3.77 -20.50 11.62
CA ALA A 730 2.93 -19.83 10.61
C ALA A 730 1.47 -19.67 11.06
N LYS A 731 0.95 -20.61 11.86
CA LYS A 731 -0.29 -20.47 12.64
C LYS A 731 0.07 -20.22 14.11
N TYR A 732 -0.04 -18.98 14.56
CA TYR A 732 0.23 -18.56 15.94
C TYR A 732 -1.08 -18.17 16.63
N ASP A 733 -1.49 -18.98 17.61
CA ASP A 733 -2.61 -18.67 18.52
C ASP A 733 -2.07 -18.65 19.96
N PRO A 734 -1.86 -17.47 20.57
CA PRO A 734 -1.34 -17.36 21.93
C PRO A 734 -2.32 -17.87 22.99
N LYS A 735 -3.64 -17.92 22.71
CA LYS A 735 -4.63 -18.51 23.62
C LYS A 735 -4.48 -20.03 23.64
N ALA A 736 -4.39 -20.67 22.47
CA ALA A 736 -4.19 -22.12 22.38
C ALA A 736 -2.83 -22.54 22.95
N ILE A 737 -1.74 -21.84 22.60
CA ILE A 737 -0.39 -22.12 23.12
C ILE A 737 -0.36 -22.01 24.65
N ALA A 738 -0.91 -20.93 25.23
CA ALA A 738 -0.95 -20.75 26.68
C ALA A 738 -1.85 -21.79 27.37
N SER A 739 -2.95 -22.24 26.72
CA SER A 739 -3.78 -23.33 27.21
C SER A 739 -3.04 -24.67 27.21
N THR A 740 -2.29 -24.99 26.15
CA THR A 740 -1.51 -26.24 26.06
C THR A 740 -0.40 -26.30 27.11
N TYR A 741 0.30 -25.19 27.37
CA TYR A 741 1.31 -25.14 28.43
C TYR A 741 0.71 -25.21 29.85
N ALA A 742 -0.52 -24.75 30.06
CA ALA A 742 -1.19 -24.77 31.36
C ALA A 742 -1.93 -26.11 31.66
N ASP A 743 -2.20 -26.93 30.65
CA ASP A 743 -2.93 -28.18 30.83
C ASP A 743 -2.17 -29.21 31.68
N GLY A 744 -2.92 -30.01 32.44
CA GLY A 744 -2.39 -30.92 33.45
C GLY A 744 -1.93 -30.24 34.75
N GLY A 745 -2.01 -28.91 34.85
CA GLY A 745 -1.76 -28.14 36.08
C GLY A 745 -0.31 -28.17 36.58
N GLU A 746 -0.08 -27.73 37.83
CA GLU A 746 1.28 -27.49 38.37
C GLU A 746 2.20 -28.73 38.33
N ARG A 747 1.66 -29.94 38.19
CA ARG A 747 2.42 -31.21 38.09
C ARG A 747 2.85 -31.64 36.68
N ARG A 748 2.20 -31.15 35.63
CA ARG A 748 2.47 -31.56 34.23
C ARG A 748 2.68 -30.41 33.26
N GLY A 749 2.10 -29.24 33.53
CA GLY A 749 2.30 -28.03 32.75
C GLY A 749 3.47 -27.17 33.26
N VAL A 750 3.44 -25.90 32.85
CA VAL A 750 4.38 -24.84 33.28
C VAL A 750 3.82 -24.07 34.48
N ALA A 751 4.69 -23.42 35.26
CA ALA A 751 4.31 -22.54 36.36
C ALA A 751 3.91 -21.12 35.89
N ALA A 752 4.34 -20.71 34.69
CA ALA A 752 3.94 -19.44 34.07
C ALA A 752 4.13 -19.49 32.55
N VAL A 753 3.45 -18.59 31.83
CA VAL A 753 3.65 -18.40 30.38
C VAL A 753 4.28 -17.04 30.13
N SER A 754 5.42 -17.02 29.45
CA SER A 754 6.11 -15.82 28.94
C SER A 754 5.60 -15.50 27.54
N VAL A 755 5.03 -14.31 27.34
CA VAL A 755 4.52 -13.85 26.05
C VAL A 755 5.42 -12.71 25.58
N HIS A 756 6.03 -12.86 24.40
CA HIS A 756 6.79 -11.77 23.77
C HIS A 756 5.82 -10.81 23.09
N ILE A 757 5.87 -9.53 23.47
CA ILE A 757 4.97 -8.48 22.97
C ILE A 757 5.63 -7.48 22.02
N ASP A 758 6.92 -7.69 21.73
CA ASP A 758 7.66 -6.87 20.78
C ASP A 758 7.25 -7.19 19.33
N ASN A 759 6.83 -6.14 18.62
CA ASN A 759 6.32 -6.24 17.25
C ASN A 759 7.45 -6.45 16.23
N LYS A 760 8.52 -5.65 16.30
CA LYS A 760 9.57 -5.60 15.26
C LYS A 760 10.40 -6.89 15.17
N TYR A 761 10.72 -7.52 16.30
CA TYR A 761 11.69 -8.62 16.39
C TYR A 761 11.07 -9.97 16.74
N TYR A 762 9.90 -9.99 17.40
CA TYR A 762 9.19 -11.23 17.78
C TYR A 762 7.80 -11.37 17.14
N ALA A 763 7.36 -10.37 16.36
CA ALA A 763 6.04 -10.29 15.73
C ALA A 763 4.85 -10.42 16.71
N GLY A 764 5.06 -10.05 17.97
CA GLY A 764 4.06 -10.05 19.04
C GLY A 764 3.39 -8.69 19.25
N ASN A 765 2.41 -8.63 20.14
CA ASN A 765 1.65 -7.42 20.48
C ASN A 765 1.01 -7.49 21.88
N PHE A 766 0.36 -6.40 22.32
CA PHE A 766 -0.28 -6.36 23.65
C PHE A 766 -1.59 -7.20 23.74
N ASP A 767 -2.32 -7.44 22.65
CA ASP A 767 -3.51 -8.29 22.67
C ASP A 767 -3.17 -9.78 22.84
N ASP A 768 -1.95 -10.20 22.46
CA ASP A 768 -1.42 -11.54 22.72
C ASP A 768 -1.38 -11.87 24.22
N LEU A 769 -1.05 -10.90 25.09
CA LEU A 769 -1.14 -11.05 26.55
C LEU A 769 -2.58 -11.32 26.98
N GLY A 770 -3.52 -10.55 26.44
CA GLY A 770 -4.95 -10.70 26.73
C GLY A 770 -5.47 -12.06 26.26
N ALA A 771 -5.04 -12.53 25.10
CA ALA A 771 -5.38 -13.83 24.54
C ALA A 771 -4.79 -14.98 25.37
N ALA A 772 -3.48 -14.93 25.69
CA ALA A 772 -2.82 -15.91 26.55
C ALA A 772 -3.45 -15.97 27.95
N ARG A 773 -3.77 -14.82 28.56
CA ARG A 773 -4.47 -14.74 29.86
C ARG A 773 -5.86 -15.37 29.82
N ARG A 774 -6.58 -15.28 28.69
CA ARG A 774 -7.87 -15.94 28.45
C ARG A 774 -7.75 -17.44 28.14
N GLY A 775 -6.57 -17.92 27.73
CA GLY A 775 -6.31 -19.35 27.46
C GLY A 775 -5.74 -20.11 28.66
N SER A 776 -5.05 -19.43 29.57
CA SER A 776 -4.30 -20.04 30.67
C SER A 776 -4.84 -19.66 32.06
N THR A 777 -4.66 -20.54 33.03
CA THR A 777 -4.90 -20.30 34.47
C THR A 777 -3.65 -19.83 35.23
N VAL A 778 -2.45 -20.09 34.70
CA VAL A 778 -1.17 -19.74 35.36
C VAL A 778 -0.77 -18.27 35.10
N PRO A 779 0.13 -17.67 35.92
CA PRO A 779 0.62 -16.31 35.72
C PRO A 779 1.15 -16.04 34.30
N ILE A 780 0.83 -14.85 33.76
CA ILE A 780 1.33 -14.38 32.46
C ILE A 780 2.46 -13.36 32.66
N ILE A 781 3.62 -13.61 32.08
CA ILE A 781 4.77 -12.71 32.05
C ILE A 781 4.78 -11.98 30.70
N ALA A 782 4.93 -10.65 30.71
CA ALA A 782 5.25 -9.87 29.52
C ALA A 782 6.77 -9.82 29.29
N SER A 783 7.21 -10.35 28.16
CA SER A 783 8.58 -10.27 27.66
C SER A 783 8.68 -9.15 26.62
N ASP A 784 9.43 -8.11 26.95
CA ASP A 784 9.76 -6.95 26.11
C ASP A 784 11.07 -6.34 26.65
N ILE A 785 11.64 -5.39 25.92
CA ILE A 785 12.67 -4.50 26.45
C ILE A 785 11.97 -3.34 27.18
N PHE A 786 11.82 -3.45 28.50
CA PHE A 786 11.22 -2.39 29.30
C PHE A 786 12.23 -1.23 29.52
N VAL A 787 12.09 -0.15 28.74
CA VAL A 787 12.93 1.07 28.82
C VAL A 787 12.28 2.19 29.63
N TYR A 788 10.94 2.22 29.76
CA TYR A 788 10.20 3.18 30.59
C TYR A 788 9.11 2.50 31.43
N ALA A 789 8.94 2.93 32.68
CA ALA A 789 7.93 2.40 33.60
C ALA A 789 6.48 2.45 33.07
N TRP A 790 6.21 3.33 32.11
CA TRP A 790 4.95 3.39 31.36
C TRP A 790 4.58 2.05 30.70
N GLN A 791 5.56 1.32 30.15
CA GLN A 791 5.32 0.00 29.53
C GLN A 791 4.78 -1.00 30.56
N ILE A 792 5.25 -0.93 31.81
CA ILE A 792 4.82 -1.83 32.90
C ILE A 792 3.33 -1.63 33.19
N VAL A 793 2.87 -0.37 33.20
CA VAL A 793 1.46 -0.01 33.42
C VAL A 793 0.59 -0.46 32.24
N ARG A 794 1.06 -0.30 30.98
CA ARG A 794 0.36 -0.77 29.78
C ARG A 794 0.30 -2.31 29.71
N ALA A 795 1.40 -3.00 30.01
CA ALA A 795 1.45 -4.46 30.08
C ALA A 795 0.47 -5.00 31.14
N ARG A 796 0.30 -4.30 32.27
CA ARG A 796 -0.70 -4.67 33.27
C ARG A 796 -2.14 -4.56 32.74
N LEU A 797 -2.48 -3.49 32.01
CA LEU A 797 -3.79 -3.34 31.37
C LEU A 797 -4.06 -4.40 30.30
N ALA A 798 -3.02 -4.85 29.60
CA ALA A 798 -3.08 -5.97 28.67
C ALA A 798 -3.22 -7.35 29.36
N GLY A 799 -3.05 -7.41 30.68
CA GLY A 799 -3.27 -8.61 31.49
C GLY A 799 -2.02 -9.32 31.99
N ALA A 800 -0.84 -8.72 31.88
CA ALA A 800 0.38 -9.25 32.49
C ALA A 800 0.26 -9.29 34.03
N ASP A 801 0.69 -10.40 34.63
CA ASP A 801 0.90 -10.54 36.07
C ASP A 801 2.36 -10.25 36.45
N ALA A 802 3.29 -10.37 35.50
CA ALA A 802 4.70 -10.05 35.67
C ALA A 802 5.34 -9.40 34.43
N VAL A 803 6.49 -8.75 34.60
CA VAL A 803 7.32 -8.18 33.51
C VAL A 803 8.78 -8.63 33.61
N LYS A 804 9.47 -8.77 32.47
CA LYS A 804 10.92 -9.05 32.41
C LYS A 804 11.71 -7.74 32.28
N LEU A 805 12.58 -7.42 33.24
CA LEU A 805 13.40 -6.21 33.28
C LEU A 805 14.87 -6.55 33.02
N VAL A 806 15.49 -5.98 31.99
CA VAL A 806 16.86 -6.35 31.58
C VAL A 806 17.91 -5.47 32.27
N ALA A 807 18.78 -6.06 33.09
CA ALA A 807 19.78 -5.33 33.87
C ALA A 807 20.89 -4.69 33.02
N ALA A 808 21.17 -5.23 31.83
CA ALA A 808 22.06 -4.64 30.82
C ALA A 808 21.52 -3.31 30.24
N VAL A 809 20.20 -3.07 30.32
CA VAL A 809 19.52 -1.90 29.72
C VAL A 809 19.15 -0.83 30.76
N LEU A 810 18.92 -1.24 32.01
CA LEU A 810 18.43 -0.39 33.09
C LEU A 810 19.50 -0.14 34.15
N SER A 811 19.67 1.11 34.58
CA SER A 811 20.55 1.46 35.70
C SER A 811 19.99 0.95 37.03
N ASP A 812 20.81 0.85 38.08
CA ASP A 812 20.35 0.47 39.44
C ASP A 812 19.24 1.40 39.95
N ARG A 813 19.25 2.67 39.53
CA ARG A 813 18.20 3.66 39.83
C ARG A 813 16.90 3.36 39.09
N ASP A 814 16.98 3.04 37.79
CA ASP A 814 15.81 2.72 36.97
C ASP A 814 15.20 1.37 37.40
N LEU A 815 16.02 0.33 37.61
CA LEU A 815 15.59 -0.97 38.16
C LEU A 815 14.87 -0.78 39.50
N GLN A 816 15.46 -0.05 40.45
CA GLN A 816 14.85 0.17 41.76
C GLN A 816 13.52 0.96 41.68
N ALA A 817 13.40 1.88 40.72
CA ALA A 817 12.16 2.60 40.45
C ALA A 817 11.10 1.70 39.79
N PHE A 818 11.49 0.84 38.86
CA PHE A 818 10.59 -0.05 38.13
C PHE A 818 10.06 -1.15 39.05
N LEU A 819 10.89 -1.71 39.94
CA LEU A 819 10.46 -2.62 41.01
C LEU A 819 9.37 -2.00 41.90
N LYS A 820 9.53 -0.73 42.29
CA LYS A 820 8.55 0.02 43.09
C LYS A 820 7.26 0.37 42.30
N VAL A 821 7.34 0.52 40.98
CA VAL A 821 6.16 0.64 40.11
C VAL A 821 5.42 -0.69 40.02
N CYS A 822 6.13 -1.80 39.82
CA CYS A 822 5.57 -3.16 39.78
C CYS A 822 4.81 -3.46 41.08
N GLU A 823 5.45 -3.28 42.24
CA GLU A 823 4.85 -3.42 43.57
C GLU A 823 3.55 -2.60 43.70
N ARG A 824 3.61 -1.30 43.36
CA ARG A 824 2.47 -0.38 43.47
C ARG A 824 1.26 -0.75 42.60
N ILE A 825 1.46 -1.43 41.47
CA ILE A 825 0.37 -1.87 40.58
C ILE A 825 0.02 -3.37 40.72
N SER A 826 0.68 -4.06 41.67
CA SER A 826 0.57 -5.50 41.89
C SER A 826 0.99 -6.36 40.70
N VAL A 827 2.08 -5.95 40.04
CA VAL A 827 2.84 -6.73 39.04
C VAL A 827 4.10 -7.29 39.70
N GLN A 828 4.54 -8.48 39.31
CA GLN A 828 5.84 -9.04 39.74
C GLN A 828 6.93 -8.76 38.69
N ALA A 829 8.20 -8.80 39.09
CA ALA A 829 9.33 -8.52 38.20
C ALA A 829 10.30 -9.70 38.17
N ILE A 830 10.73 -10.07 36.96
CA ILE A 830 11.87 -10.95 36.70
C ILE A 830 13.02 -10.06 36.23
N VAL A 831 14.14 -10.02 36.95
CA VAL A 831 15.32 -9.26 36.51
C VAL A 831 16.23 -10.18 35.69
N SER A 832 16.33 -9.94 34.39
CA SER A 832 17.15 -10.71 33.45
C SER A 832 18.59 -10.17 33.45
N VAL A 833 19.58 -11.04 33.66
CA VAL A 833 21.00 -10.71 33.86
C VAL A 833 21.92 -11.57 32.98
N SER A 834 23.03 -11.01 32.49
CA SER A 834 24.01 -11.73 31.66
C SER A 834 25.43 -11.81 32.22
N SER A 835 25.70 -11.20 33.37
CA SER A 835 27.04 -11.06 33.97
C SER A 835 27.03 -11.26 35.48
N ARG A 836 28.22 -11.46 36.08
CA ARG A 836 28.38 -11.51 37.55
C ARG A 836 28.01 -10.16 38.15
N GLU A 837 28.39 -9.08 37.49
CA GLU A 837 28.20 -7.70 37.89
C GLU A 837 26.71 -7.37 37.97
N GLN A 838 25.91 -7.79 36.99
CA GLN A 838 24.44 -7.66 37.00
C GLN A 838 23.77 -8.51 38.09
N LEU A 839 24.30 -9.70 38.37
CA LEU A 839 23.81 -10.55 39.47
C LEU A 839 24.14 -9.94 40.86
N GLU A 840 25.32 -9.35 41.01
CA GLU A 840 25.70 -8.59 42.21
C GLU A 840 24.93 -7.26 42.35
N ARG A 841 24.56 -6.61 41.24
CA ARG A 841 23.61 -5.48 41.22
C ARG A 841 22.23 -5.92 41.77
N CYS A 842 21.71 -7.07 41.33
CA CYS A 842 20.42 -7.60 41.80
C CYS A 842 20.38 -7.84 43.32
N LEU A 843 21.46 -8.36 43.92
CA LEU A 843 21.56 -8.58 45.37
C LEU A 843 21.45 -7.29 46.21
N ARG A 844 21.71 -6.12 45.61
CA ARG A 844 21.60 -4.78 46.25
C ARG A 844 20.23 -4.13 46.11
N LEU A 845 19.33 -4.65 45.27
CA LEU A 845 18.01 -4.05 45.00
C LEU A 845 16.96 -4.54 46.00
N ASP A 846 16.20 -3.59 46.56
CA ASP A 846 15.04 -3.90 47.40
C ASP A 846 13.85 -4.34 46.53
N GLY A 847 13.21 -5.45 46.90
CA GLY A 847 12.06 -6.00 46.19
C GLY A 847 12.41 -6.92 45.00
N CYS A 848 13.69 -7.11 44.69
CA CYS A 848 14.11 -8.13 43.71
C CYS A 848 13.89 -9.53 44.30
N LYS A 849 12.99 -10.33 43.69
CA LYS A 849 12.64 -11.69 44.15
C LYS A 849 12.84 -12.79 43.11
N ILE A 850 12.93 -12.44 41.83
CA ILE A 850 13.12 -13.40 40.73
C ILE A 850 14.20 -12.83 39.81
N VAL A 851 15.24 -13.63 39.57
CA VAL A 851 16.33 -13.30 38.65
C VAL A 851 16.40 -14.37 37.57
N ALA A 852 16.51 -13.98 36.31
CA ALA A 852 16.74 -14.88 35.18
C ALA A 852 18.16 -14.69 34.65
N ILE A 853 18.98 -15.75 34.67
CA ILE A 853 20.29 -15.74 34.03
C ILE A 853 20.08 -16.02 32.54
N ASN A 854 20.29 -14.98 31.74
CA ASN A 854 20.12 -15.01 30.30
C ASN A 854 21.41 -15.51 29.64
N ASN A 855 21.31 -16.70 29.04
CA ASN A 855 22.40 -17.37 28.35
C ASN A 855 22.64 -16.81 26.93
N LEU A 856 21.76 -15.96 26.39
CA LEU A 856 21.93 -15.38 25.05
C LEU A 856 23.05 -14.33 25.00
N ASN A 857 23.85 -14.36 23.94
CA ASN A 857 24.90 -13.39 23.65
C ASN A 857 24.30 -12.12 23.01
N PHE A 858 24.36 -10.97 23.67
CA PHE A 858 23.74 -9.72 23.18
C PHE A 858 24.40 -9.09 21.93
N TRP A 859 25.48 -9.70 21.41
CA TRP A 859 26.11 -9.33 20.15
C TRP A 859 25.41 -9.94 18.93
N ASP A 860 25.23 -11.27 18.91
CA ASP A 860 24.71 -12.05 17.77
C ASP A 860 23.37 -12.77 18.03
N MET A 861 22.95 -12.81 19.31
CA MET A 861 21.81 -13.53 19.90
C MET A 861 21.98 -15.07 20.00
N GLN A 862 23.20 -15.62 19.93
CA GLN A 862 23.46 -17.05 20.11
C GLN A 862 23.49 -17.48 21.59
N PRO A 863 23.06 -18.71 21.96
CA PRO A 863 23.06 -19.18 23.34
C PRO A 863 24.43 -19.73 23.82
N ASP A 864 24.85 -19.34 25.03
CA ASP A 864 25.92 -19.99 25.79
C ASP A 864 25.33 -20.84 26.92
N VAL A 865 25.18 -22.14 26.65
CA VAL A 865 24.59 -23.14 27.58
C VAL A 865 25.37 -23.33 28.89
N HIS A 866 26.56 -22.73 29.02
CA HIS A 866 27.40 -22.83 30.21
C HIS A 866 27.37 -21.57 31.10
N ARG A 867 26.89 -20.42 30.63
CA ARG A 867 26.87 -19.15 31.40
C ARG A 867 26.19 -19.30 32.77
N THR A 868 25.01 -19.91 32.82
CA THR A 868 24.32 -20.17 34.10
C THR A 868 25.20 -20.94 35.09
N THR A 869 25.93 -21.95 34.63
CA THR A 869 26.86 -22.74 35.45
C THR A 869 28.12 -21.96 35.84
N ARG A 870 28.62 -21.03 35.00
CA ARG A 870 29.73 -20.14 35.34
C ARG A 870 29.35 -19.12 36.43
N LEU A 871 28.14 -18.59 36.40
CA LEU A 871 27.69 -17.54 37.33
C LEU A 871 27.23 -18.09 38.70
N LEU A 872 26.61 -19.28 38.75
CA LEU A 872 26.09 -19.90 39.98
C LEU A 872 27.15 -20.63 40.82
N THR A 873 28.23 -19.93 41.16
CA THR A 873 29.24 -20.38 42.14
C THR A 873 28.63 -20.57 43.53
N ASP A 874 29.23 -21.42 44.39
CA ASP A 874 28.74 -21.69 45.74
C ASP A 874 28.55 -20.43 46.61
N GLU A 875 29.46 -19.46 46.48
CA GLU A 875 29.36 -18.15 47.15
C GLU A 875 28.11 -17.39 46.70
N MET A 876 27.85 -17.37 45.39
CA MET A 876 26.71 -16.68 44.79
C MET A 876 25.38 -17.38 45.13
N ARG A 877 25.34 -18.72 45.05
CA ARG A 877 24.19 -19.54 45.46
C ARG A 877 23.78 -19.29 46.90
N ARG A 878 24.76 -19.19 47.81
CA ARG A 878 24.50 -18.83 49.22
C ARG A 878 23.89 -17.43 49.33
N ARG A 879 24.50 -16.41 48.70
CA ARG A 879 24.03 -15.01 48.73
C ARG A 879 22.63 -14.82 48.16
N LEU A 880 22.27 -15.53 47.08
CA LEU A 880 20.93 -15.52 46.49
C LEU A 880 19.90 -16.16 47.42
N LYS A 881 20.25 -17.30 48.05
CA LYS A 881 19.41 -17.98 49.02
C LYS A 881 19.20 -17.18 50.31
N GLU A 882 20.23 -16.48 50.81
CA GLU A 882 20.15 -15.55 51.94
C GLU A 882 19.20 -14.36 51.68
N LYS A 883 18.92 -14.06 50.41
CA LYS A 883 17.99 -13.01 49.95
C LYS A 883 16.61 -13.55 49.51
N GLU A 884 16.36 -14.85 49.62
CA GLU A 884 15.16 -15.53 49.11
C GLU A 884 14.86 -15.25 47.61
N ILE A 885 15.91 -15.09 46.79
CA ILE A 885 15.77 -14.86 45.35
C ILE A 885 15.59 -16.19 44.62
N PHE A 886 14.52 -16.30 43.83
CA PHE A 886 14.28 -17.42 42.92
C PHE A 886 15.08 -17.24 41.63
N VAL A 887 15.85 -18.26 41.24
CA VAL A 887 16.77 -18.23 40.10
C VAL A 887 16.21 -19.00 38.90
N LEU A 888 15.98 -18.32 37.78
CA LEU A 888 15.68 -18.92 36.49
C LEU A 888 16.94 -18.98 35.60
N SER A 889 17.03 -19.98 34.72
CA SER A 889 17.90 -19.94 33.54
C SER A 889 17.07 -19.63 32.29
N GLU A 890 17.58 -18.84 31.35
CA GLU A 890 16.86 -18.33 30.18
C GLU A 890 17.68 -18.52 28.89
N GLY A 891 17.12 -19.24 27.92
CA GLY A 891 17.75 -19.54 26.61
C GLY A 891 18.78 -20.68 26.66
N GLY A 892 18.94 -21.42 25.56
CA GLY A 892 19.95 -22.49 25.44
C GLY A 892 19.77 -23.65 26.42
N VAL A 893 18.52 -24.10 26.61
CA VAL A 893 18.20 -25.30 27.40
C VAL A 893 17.12 -26.04 26.62
N ASP A 894 17.57 -26.96 25.76
CA ASP A 894 16.76 -27.66 24.77
C ASP A 894 16.65 -29.17 25.08
N THR A 895 17.56 -29.68 25.91
CA THR A 895 17.71 -31.10 26.26
C THR A 895 17.53 -31.40 27.75
N ALA A 896 17.26 -32.67 28.08
CA ALA A 896 17.23 -33.16 29.46
C ALA A 896 18.61 -33.08 30.15
N GLU A 897 19.70 -33.22 29.38
CA GLU A 897 21.09 -33.04 29.82
C GLU A 897 21.34 -31.59 30.29
N GLU A 898 20.99 -30.60 29.48
CA GLU A 898 21.16 -29.18 29.80
C GLU A 898 20.26 -28.77 30.98
N LEU A 899 19.01 -29.25 31.03
CA LEU A 899 18.10 -29.01 32.15
C LEU A 899 18.69 -29.55 33.46
N ARG A 900 19.20 -30.79 33.45
CA ARG A 900 19.90 -31.38 34.62
C ARG A 900 21.17 -30.59 34.97
N ALA A 901 21.91 -30.08 33.97
CA ALA A 901 23.11 -29.29 34.21
C ALA A 901 22.80 -27.96 34.92
N VAL A 902 21.82 -27.16 34.45
CA VAL A 902 21.48 -25.86 35.08
C VAL A 902 20.82 -26.04 36.45
N VAL A 903 20.00 -27.08 36.65
CA VAL A 903 19.43 -27.41 37.97
C VAL A 903 20.51 -27.89 38.94
N SER A 904 21.50 -28.68 38.49
CA SER A 904 22.66 -29.08 39.32
C SER A 904 23.59 -27.90 39.61
N ALA A 905 23.69 -26.94 38.68
CA ALA A 905 24.31 -25.65 38.90
C ALA A 905 23.52 -24.77 39.88
N GLY A 906 22.29 -25.13 40.25
CA GLY A 906 21.49 -24.48 41.29
C GLY A 906 20.48 -23.45 40.79
N ALA A 907 20.07 -23.52 39.52
CA ALA A 907 18.87 -22.83 39.06
C ALA A 907 17.61 -23.49 39.66
N ASP A 908 16.66 -22.68 40.08
CA ASP A 908 15.38 -23.09 40.66
C ASP A 908 14.32 -23.40 39.60
N GLY A 909 14.51 -22.88 38.38
CA GLY A 909 13.67 -23.13 37.22
C GLY A 909 14.31 -22.72 35.90
N VAL A 910 13.59 -22.95 34.80
CA VAL A 910 14.05 -22.64 33.43
C VAL A 910 12.92 -22.00 32.62
N ILE A 911 13.27 -20.98 31.84
CA ILE A 911 12.45 -20.45 30.75
C ILE A 911 12.75 -21.26 29.49
N LEU A 912 11.76 -22.02 29.04
CA LEU A 912 11.87 -23.01 27.96
C LEU A 912 12.11 -22.33 26.61
N SER A 913 13.04 -22.85 25.81
CA SER A 913 13.47 -22.22 24.56
C SER A 913 12.44 -22.30 23.42
N GLU A 914 12.75 -21.58 22.33
CA GLU A 914 12.02 -21.69 21.05
C GLU A 914 12.00 -23.12 20.48
N ALA A 915 12.90 -24.02 20.88
CA ALA A 915 12.90 -25.42 20.43
C ALA A 915 11.64 -26.17 20.91
N VAL A 916 11.22 -25.97 22.16
CA VAL A 916 9.98 -26.53 22.72
C VAL A 916 8.76 -25.99 21.99
N LEU A 917 8.76 -24.69 21.67
CA LEU A 917 7.67 -24.07 20.94
C LEU A 917 7.61 -24.58 19.48
N ARG A 918 8.75 -24.83 18.83
CA ARG A 918 8.82 -25.34 17.45
C ARG A 918 8.30 -26.78 17.28
N ASP A 919 8.16 -27.55 18.35
CA ASP A 919 7.57 -28.89 18.30
C ASP A 919 6.10 -28.84 17.82
N ALA A 920 5.67 -29.92 17.17
CA ALA A 920 4.27 -30.16 16.84
C ALA A 920 3.42 -30.34 18.11
N ASP A 921 3.97 -30.99 19.14
CA ASP A 921 3.42 -31.03 20.49
C ASP A 921 4.43 -30.54 21.54
N PRO A 922 4.35 -29.25 21.92
CA PRO A 922 5.16 -28.68 23.01
C PRO A 922 5.00 -29.38 24.36
N ARG A 923 3.89 -30.09 24.60
CA ARG A 923 3.71 -30.88 25.83
C ARG A 923 4.61 -32.11 25.82
N SER A 924 4.57 -32.91 24.74
CA SER A 924 5.49 -34.04 24.56
C SER A 924 6.96 -33.60 24.57
N ALA A 925 7.29 -32.39 24.10
CA ALA A 925 8.62 -31.82 24.25
C ALA A 925 9.01 -31.60 25.72
N ILE A 926 8.14 -30.95 26.51
CA ILE A 926 8.35 -30.75 27.96
C ILE A 926 8.46 -32.10 28.71
N GLU A 927 7.58 -33.06 28.41
CA GLU A 927 7.62 -34.38 29.06
C GLU A 927 8.93 -35.12 28.74
N ARG A 928 9.49 -35.01 27.52
CA ARG A 928 10.81 -35.56 27.16
C ARG A 928 12.01 -34.84 27.77
N MET A 929 11.88 -33.56 28.15
CA MET A 929 12.94 -32.84 28.88
C MET A 929 12.99 -33.23 30.37
N LEU A 930 11.89 -33.74 30.91
CA LEU A 930 11.73 -34.10 32.33
C LEU A 930 12.06 -35.57 32.65
N THR A 931 12.33 -36.40 31.64
CA THR A 931 12.73 -37.82 31.75
C THR A 931 14.22 -38.02 31.55
#